data_AF-A0A952C097-F1
#
_entry.id   AF-A0A952C097-F1
#
_cell.length_a   1.000
_cell.length_b   1.000
_cell.length_c   1.000
_cell.angle_alpha   90.00
_cell.angle_beta   90.00
_cell.angle_gamma   90.00
#
_symmetry.space_group_name_H-M   'P 1'
#
loop_
_entity.id
_entity.type
_entity.pdbx_description
1 polymer ?
#
loop_
_entity_poly.entity_id
_entity_poly.type
_entity_poly.pdbx_seq_one_letter_code
_entity_poly.pdbx_strand_id
1 'polypeptide(L)'
;MLLATSAVYAQEGDADVPYLAEYYEAWVHSPHNDVEAEAFNHWNEDGVVAADCAQCHSTPGYRDYLGADGSEVGVVDADAPLGTTVTCDACHAPAASALTTVSFPSGAQLSDTRDSARCMVCHQGRASTDSVNQRIADLGLTETPDTPSADLRFINIHYYAAAATLYGSEARGGYQYDGMVYMGRNVHVEGFGTCADCHDPHTLELEIETCASCHEDVESVEDLPFIRMAGSGSDFDGDGDTFEGIAEEIVGMQEILYAAIQAYADEVVGTAIAHDAHAYPYWFIDTNGDGEHTEDETDGYNAFTANLERAAYNYQVVLKDPGAYVHNPQYVIQLMYDSTASLSAALADPIEDLEFAVRDAPMHFNPTREAWRHWDADGEVPGSCARCHSASGLPTFIANGVNIAVEPTQGLECSTCHDSLSDFTVYEVEAVSFPNGAQLSFGEADENNLCLACHQGRESTVSVNRAIGSLGDDEVGERLGFRNIHYFAAGATLFGNEAQGIYQYEGKEYNGRYLHAEDAPNTCSSCHYPHDGLIRVNECEDCHDEVEEQEDVLFIRMLDDVELIDYDGDGDDEEPINDELVTMEEALMAALQAYAANTIGTGIYYDSHAYPYWFVDANGNGVGDEGESDRFESWTPALLRAAYNYQYSQKDPGDFAHNPKYVMQALYDSIEAVGGDVSTMTRPPVTNP
;
A
#
# COMPACT_ATOMS: atom_id res chain seq x y z
N MET A 1 -33.82 -50.56 32.73
CA MET A 1 -32.96 -51.51 33.46
C MET A 1 -32.35 -52.44 32.42
N LEU A 2 -31.04 -52.55 32.19
CA LEU A 2 -29.82 -51.98 32.77
C LEU A 2 -28.73 -52.09 31.68
N LEU A 3 -27.89 -51.06 31.61
CA LEU A 3 -26.44 -51.07 31.29
C LEU A 3 -25.95 -51.68 29.96
N ALA A 4 -25.58 -50.79 29.04
CA ALA A 4 -24.44 -51.01 28.15
C ALA A 4 -23.39 -49.94 28.46
N THR A 5 -22.20 -50.42 28.77
CA THR A 5 -20.99 -49.72 29.21
C THR A 5 -20.41 -48.83 28.11
N SER A 6 -20.30 -47.53 28.38
CA SER A 6 -19.43 -46.61 27.63
C SER A 6 -17.98 -46.93 27.98
N ALA A 7 -17.22 -47.40 26.99
CA ALA A 7 -15.77 -47.48 27.08
C ALA A 7 -15.22 -46.06 26.90
N VAL A 8 -14.65 -45.52 27.98
CA VAL A 8 -13.73 -44.38 27.92
C VAL A 8 -12.49 -44.88 27.19
N TYR A 9 -12.20 -44.33 26.02
CA TYR A 9 -10.87 -44.44 25.43
C TYR A 9 -9.93 -43.61 26.30
N ALA A 10 -9.25 -44.27 27.22
CA ALA A 10 -8.03 -43.74 27.82
C ALA A 10 -6.97 -43.76 26.73
N GLN A 11 -6.59 -42.59 26.24
CA GLN A 11 -5.40 -42.41 25.42
C GLN A 11 -4.20 -42.58 26.37
N GLU A 12 -3.36 -43.59 26.10
CA GLU A 12 -2.14 -43.83 26.86
C GLU A 12 -1.24 -42.61 26.73
N GLY A 13 -0.78 -42.09 27.88
CA GLY A 13 -0.03 -40.85 27.98
C GLY A 13 1.36 -40.95 27.34
N ASP A 14 1.61 -40.04 26.42
CA ASP A 14 2.96 -39.57 26.13
C ASP A 14 3.40 -38.62 27.25
N ALA A 15 4.67 -38.74 27.65
CA ALA A 15 5.20 -38.16 28.89
C ALA A 15 5.72 -36.71 28.74
N ASP A 16 5.16 -35.92 27.82
CA ASP A 16 5.54 -34.51 27.59
C ASP A 16 4.32 -33.63 27.20
N VAL A 17 3.15 -33.87 27.80
CA VAL A 17 2.03 -32.92 27.73
C VAL A 17 2.09 -32.04 28.98
N PRO A 18 2.28 -30.71 28.87
CA PRO A 18 2.15 -29.79 30.00
C PRO A 18 0.84 -30.08 30.74
N TYR A 19 0.95 -30.26 32.05
CA TYR A 19 -0.15 -30.69 32.89
C TYR A 19 -1.27 -29.64 32.82
N LEU A 20 -2.54 -30.06 32.72
CA LEU A 20 -3.73 -29.17 32.74
C LEU A 20 -3.69 -28.10 33.87
N ALA A 21 -2.95 -28.33 34.96
CA ALA A 21 -2.83 -27.30 35.98
C ALA A 21 -1.86 -26.17 35.65
N GLU A 22 -0.90 -26.34 34.73
CA GLU A 22 -0.04 -25.24 34.28
C GLU A 22 -0.84 -24.21 33.49
N TYR A 23 -1.62 -24.64 32.50
CA TYR A 23 -2.55 -23.76 31.79
C TYR A 23 -3.61 -23.15 32.71
N TYR A 24 -4.10 -23.91 33.69
CA TYR A 24 -5.02 -23.37 34.69
C TYR A 24 -4.34 -22.32 35.57
N GLU A 25 -3.12 -22.56 36.06
CA GLU A 25 -2.36 -21.60 36.86
C GLU A 25 -2.01 -20.34 36.06
N ALA A 26 -1.69 -20.46 34.77
CA ALA A 26 -1.56 -19.31 33.87
C ALA A 26 -2.89 -18.54 33.77
N TRP A 27 -3.99 -19.24 33.48
CA TRP A 27 -5.31 -18.60 33.30
C TRP A 27 -5.81 -17.90 34.56
N VAL A 28 -5.60 -18.45 35.76
CA VAL A 28 -6.10 -17.80 36.99
C VAL A 28 -5.44 -16.45 37.27
N HIS A 29 -4.25 -16.20 36.71
CA HIS A 29 -3.55 -14.92 36.77
C HIS A 29 -3.72 -14.06 35.51
N SER A 30 -4.46 -14.55 34.51
CA SER A 30 -4.76 -13.85 33.27
C SER A 30 -5.63 -12.62 33.49
N PRO A 31 -5.41 -11.50 32.78
CA PRO A 31 -6.34 -10.37 32.76
C PRO A 31 -7.77 -10.77 32.37
N HIS A 32 -7.95 -11.78 31.52
CA HIS A 32 -9.26 -12.30 31.13
C HIS A 32 -10.02 -12.99 32.28
N ASN A 33 -9.32 -13.37 33.35
CA ASN A 33 -9.90 -13.96 34.54
C ASN A 33 -9.76 -13.05 35.79
N ASP A 34 -9.36 -11.79 35.60
CA ASP A 34 -9.24 -10.83 36.69
C ASP A 34 -10.62 -10.36 37.15
N VAL A 35 -11.14 -11.01 38.19
CA VAL A 35 -12.43 -10.69 38.82
C VAL A 35 -12.44 -9.31 39.50
N GLU A 36 -11.31 -8.61 39.61
CA GLU A 36 -11.21 -7.25 40.16
C GLU A 36 -11.16 -6.17 39.07
N ALA A 37 -10.87 -6.54 37.82
CA ALA A 37 -10.80 -5.61 36.70
C ALA A 37 -12.14 -4.89 36.42
N GLU A 38 -12.06 -3.62 36.02
CA GLU A 38 -13.23 -2.81 35.63
C GLU A 38 -14.04 -3.50 34.53
N ALA A 39 -13.34 -4.16 33.59
CA ALA A 39 -13.92 -4.95 32.52
C ALA A 39 -14.78 -6.14 32.99
N PHE A 40 -14.85 -6.45 34.29
CA PHE A 40 -15.78 -7.46 34.81
C PHE A 40 -16.62 -6.99 36.01
N ASN A 41 -16.38 -5.76 36.50
CA ASN A 41 -16.97 -5.23 37.72
C ASN A 41 -17.81 -3.96 37.55
N HIS A 42 -17.75 -3.30 36.39
CA HIS A 42 -18.43 -2.03 36.12
C HIS A 42 -19.89 -1.99 36.62
N TRP A 43 -20.63 -3.07 36.35
CA TRP A 43 -22.07 -3.22 36.60
C TRP A 43 -22.41 -3.81 37.99
N ASN A 44 -21.46 -3.91 38.91
CA ASN A 44 -21.71 -4.51 40.24
C ASN A 44 -22.81 -3.78 41.02
N GLU A 45 -22.93 -2.46 40.84
CA GLU A 45 -24.01 -1.67 41.46
C GLU A 45 -25.37 -1.90 40.77
N ASP A 46 -25.37 -2.17 39.46
CA ASP A 46 -26.56 -2.43 38.66
C ASP A 46 -27.16 -3.83 38.89
N GLY A 47 -26.34 -4.77 39.37
CA GLY A 47 -26.78 -6.09 39.82
C GLY A 47 -26.80 -7.18 38.74
N VAL A 48 -26.54 -6.83 37.47
CA VAL A 48 -26.45 -7.74 36.31
C VAL A 48 -25.51 -7.16 35.26
N VAL A 49 -24.88 -8.02 34.44
CA VAL A 49 -24.23 -7.58 33.20
C VAL A 49 -25.34 -7.48 32.14
N ALA A 50 -25.63 -6.28 31.66
CA ALA A 50 -26.67 -6.08 30.66
C ALA A 50 -26.35 -6.84 29.36
N ALA A 51 -27.40 -7.34 28.68
CA ALA A 51 -27.25 -8.15 27.47
C ALA A 51 -26.34 -7.52 26.38
N ASP A 52 -26.38 -6.20 26.22
CA ASP A 52 -25.58 -5.45 25.24
C ASP A 52 -24.09 -5.32 25.59
N CYS A 53 -23.71 -5.65 26.83
CA CYS A 53 -22.33 -5.72 27.30
C CYS A 53 -21.88 -7.18 27.53
N ALA A 54 -22.82 -8.09 27.83
CA ALA A 54 -22.53 -9.43 28.30
C ALA A 54 -21.74 -10.30 27.31
N GLN A 55 -21.78 -10.01 26.00
CA GLN A 55 -21.05 -10.74 24.95
C GLN A 55 -19.57 -10.94 25.29
N CYS A 56 -18.89 -9.88 25.75
CA CYS A 56 -17.44 -9.89 25.95
C CYS A 56 -17.02 -9.69 27.40
N HIS A 57 -17.99 -9.38 28.24
CA HIS A 57 -17.80 -9.11 29.66
C HIS A 57 -18.30 -10.25 30.56
N SER A 58 -18.69 -11.37 29.97
CA SER A 58 -19.15 -12.55 30.71
C SER A 58 -19.04 -13.82 29.87
N THR A 59 -18.61 -14.95 30.45
CA THR A 59 -18.70 -16.26 29.77
C THR A 59 -20.14 -16.61 29.36
N PRO A 60 -21.19 -16.40 30.20
CA PRO A 60 -22.56 -16.70 29.80
C PRO A 60 -23.00 -15.92 28.55
N GLY A 61 -22.72 -14.61 28.48
CA GLY A 61 -23.09 -13.81 27.32
C GLY A 61 -22.33 -14.18 26.06
N TYR A 62 -21.04 -14.53 26.15
CA TYR A 62 -20.30 -15.07 25.00
C TYR A 62 -20.91 -16.39 24.48
N ARG A 63 -21.33 -17.27 25.40
CA ARG A 63 -21.97 -18.54 25.05
C ARG A 63 -23.35 -18.35 24.42
N ASP A 64 -24.11 -17.37 24.92
CA ASP A 64 -25.38 -16.93 24.33
C ASP A 64 -25.13 -16.44 22.89
N TYR A 65 -24.18 -15.52 22.70
CA TYR A 65 -23.80 -15.05 21.35
C TYR A 65 -23.45 -16.19 20.39
N LEU A 66 -22.75 -17.23 20.86
CA LEU A 66 -22.39 -18.38 20.03
C LEU A 66 -23.53 -19.41 19.84
N GLY A 67 -24.70 -19.21 20.47
CA GLY A 67 -25.79 -20.20 20.53
C GLY A 67 -25.39 -21.48 21.26
N ALA A 68 -24.36 -21.44 22.09
CA ALA A 68 -23.78 -22.59 22.78
C ALA A 68 -24.67 -23.12 23.92
N ASP A 69 -25.65 -22.34 24.36
CA ASP A 69 -26.70 -22.71 25.30
C ASP A 69 -28.06 -23.02 24.63
N GLY A 70 -28.12 -22.92 23.29
CA GLY A 70 -29.31 -23.14 22.48
C GLY A 70 -30.07 -21.88 22.09
N SER A 71 -29.54 -20.69 22.39
CA SER A 71 -30.06 -19.40 21.92
C SER A 71 -29.76 -19.14 20.43
N GLU A 72 -30.18 -17.98 19.95
CA GLU A 72 -29.95 -17.53 18.57
C GLU A 72 -28.51 -17.08 18.36
N VAL A 73 -27.81 -17.71 17.41
CA VAL A 73 -26.41 -17.36 17.09
C VAL A 73 -26.32 -15.91 16.60
N GLY A 74 -25.32 -15.19 17.11
CA GLY A 74 -25.03 -13.80 16.76
C GLY A 74 -25.79 -12.78 17.62
N VAL A 75 -26.55 -13.22 18.62
CA VAL A 75 -27.37 -12.37 19.48
C VAL A 75 -27.10 -12.73 20.94
N VAL A 76 -27.00 -11.73 21.81
CA VAL A 76 -27.12 -11.91 23.25
C VAL A 76 -28.51 -11.44 23.65
N ASP A 77 -29.37 -12.37 24.05
CA ASP A 77 -30.80 -12.10 24.29
C ASP A 77 -31.17 -12.03 25.79
N ALA A 78 -30.20 -12.28 26.67
CA ALA A 78 -30.37 -12.22 28.12
C ALA A 78 -29.23 -11.51 28.86
N ASP A 79 -29.57 -10.88 29.97
CA ASP A 79 -28.59 -10.36 30.92
C ASP A 79 -27.76 -11.50 31.53
N ALA A 80 -26.47 -11.28 31.73
CA ALA A 80 -25.58 -12.24 32.38
C ALA A 80 -25.44 -11.98 33.90
N PRO A 81 -25.22 -13.04 34.70
CA PRO A 81 -25.01 -12.89 36.14
C PRO A 81 -23.68 -12.19 36.46
N LEU A 82 -23.64 -11.50 37.60
CA LEU A 82 -22.42 -10.94 38.17
C LEU A 82 -21.39 -12.01 38.56
N GLY A 83 -20.14 -11.59 38.70
CA GLY A 83 -19.05 -12.42 39.22
C GLY A 83 -18.55 -13.47 38.24
N THR A 84 -18.82 -13.29 36.95
CA THR A 84 -18.27 -14.11 35.86
C THR A 84 -17.25 -13.32 35.06
N THR A 85 -16.20 -13.99 34.64
CA THR A 85 -15.14 -13.50 33.76
C THR A 85 -15.15 -14.27 32.44
N VAL A 86 -14.13 -14.10 31.59
CA VAL A 86 -13.84 -15.05 30.51
C VAL A 86 -13.24 -16.29 31.16
N THR A 87 -13.82 -17.46 30.88
CA THR A 87 -13.39 -18.75 31.43
C THR A 87 -12.99 -19.70 30.30
N CYS A 88 -12.40 -20.86 30.63
CA CYS A 88 -12.01 -21.87 29.64
C CYS A 88 -13.16 -22.23 28.68
N ASP A 89 -14.40 -22.28 29.18
CA ASP A 89 -15.59 -22.60 28.39
C ASP A 89 -15.93 -21.54 27.33
N ALA A 90 -15.46 -20.30 27.48
CA ALA A 90 -15.63 -19.28 26.45
C ALA A 90 -14.87 -19.69 25.18
N CYS A 91 -13.60 -20.08 25.31
CA CYS A 91 -12.75 -20.39 24.15
C CYS A 91 -12.82 -21.85 23.70
N HIS A 92 -13.05 -22.80 24.62
CA HIS A 92 -12.98 -24.24 24.34
C HIS A 92 -14.34 -24.93 24.18
N ALA A 93 -15.46 -24.22 24.34
CA ALA A 93 -16.76 -24.81 24.04
C ALA A 93 -16.83 -25.24 22.56
N PRO A 94 -17.57 -26.33 22.22
CA PRO A 94 -17.66 -26.81 20.85
C PRO A 94 -18.06 -25.74 19.83
N ALA A 95 -18.98 -24.84 20.20
CA ALA A 95 -19.40 -23.73 19.34
C ALA A 95 -18.25 -22.73 19.08
N ALA A 96 -17.48 -22.38 20.12
CA ALA A 96 -16.32 -21.50 19.98
C ALA A 96 -15.20 -22.16 19.17
N SER A 97 -14.92 -23.44 19.39
CA SER A 97 -13.91 -24.19 18.63
C SER A 97 -14.27 -24.39 17.15
N ALA A 98 -15.56 -24.31 16.80
CA ALA A 98 -16.04 -24.45 15.44
C ALA A 98 -16.24 -23.11 14.72
N LEU A 99 -15.96 -21.99 15.40
CA LEU A 99 -16.15 -20.66 14.84
C LEU A 99 -15.05 -20.37 13.82
N THR A 100 -15.45 -20.10 12.58
CA THR A 100 -14.54 -19.79 11.47
C THR A 100 -14.82 -18.45 10.80
N THR A 101 -15.88 -17.75 11.21
CA THR A 101 -16.32 -16.50 10.58
C THR A 101 -16.82 -15.54 11.65
N VAL A 102 -16.44 -14.28 11.54
CA VAL A 102 -16.79 -13.20 12.47
C VAL A 102 -17.48 -12.08 11.70
N SER A 103 -18.53 -11.52 12.28
CA SER A 103 -19.27 -10.38 11.71
C SER A 103 -18.88 -9.08 12.42
N PHE A 104 -18.26 -8.19 11.66
CA PHE A 104 -17.81 -6.88 12.15
C PHE A 104 -18.96 -5.87 12.17
N PRO A 105 -18.86 -4.78 12.96
CA PRO A 105 -19.86 -3.71 12.99
C PRO A 105 -20.15 -3.04 11.63
N SER A 106 -19.23 -3.16 10.67
CA SER A 106 -19.40 -2.71 9.28
C SER A 106 -20.31 -3.60 8.44
N GLY A 107 -20.70 -4.77 8.98
CA GLY A 107 -21.37 -5.84 8.25
C GLY A 107 -20.42 -6.75 7.45
N ALA A 108 -19.11 -6.48 7.48
CA ALA A 108 -18.12 -7.38 6.88
C ALA A 108 -18.12 -8.74 7.59
N GLN A 109 -18.02 -9.82 6.80
CA GLN A 109 -17.88 -11.17 7.31
C GLN A 109 -16.49 -11.69 6.93
N LEU A 110 -15.61 -11.79 7.92
CA LEU A 110 -14.24 -12.22 7.72
C LEU A 110 -14.10 -13.65 8.23
N SER A 111 -13.49 -14.50 7.40
CA SER A 111 -13.26 -15.89 7.74
C SER A 111 -11.84 -16.10 8.21
N ASP A 112 -11.69 -16.73 9.37
CA ASP A 112 -10.42 -17.15 9.92
C ASP A 112 -10.52 -18.63 10.30
N THR A 113 -9.73 -19.45 9.63
CA THR A 113 -9.70 -20.91 9.84
C THR A 113 -8.60 -21.34 10.81
N ARG A 114 -7.85 -20.39 11.37
CA ARG A 114 -6.67 -20.58 12.22
C ARG A 114 -6.92 -20.06 13.64
N ASP A 115 -8.11 -20.34 14.16
CA ASP A 115 -8.49 -20.18 15.57
C ASP A 115 -8.57 -18.75 16.16
N SER A 116 -8.25 -17.68 15.42
CA SER A 116 -8.38 -16.30 15.92
C SER A 116 -9.80 -15.76 15.93
N ALA A 117 -10.73 -16.41 15.22
CA ALA A 117 -12.13 -16.00 15.17
C ALA A 117 -12.74 -15.82 16.58
N ARG A 118 -12.36 -16.67 17.54
CA ARG A 118 -12.85 -16.58 18.93
C ARG A 118 -12.45 -15.26 19.63
N CYS A 119 -11.23 -14.79 19.37
CA CYS A 119 -10.68 -13.55 19.92
C CYS A 119 -11.36 -12.34 19.28
N MET A 120 -11.50 -12.39 17.94
CA MET A 120 -12.05 -11.30 17.15
C MET A 120 -13.50 -10.97 17.49
N VAL A 121 -14.31 -11.92 17.93
CA VAL A 121 -15.70 -11.65 18.38
C VAL A 121 -15.78 -10.54 19.43
N CYS A 122 -14.75 -10.41 20.27
CA CYS A 122 -14.69 -9.37 21.29
C CYS A 122 -13.75 -8.22 20.95
N HIS A 123 -12.63 -8.50 20.28
CA HIS A 123 -11.64 -7.50 19.90
C HIS A 123 -11.90 -6.84 18.53
N GLN A 124 -13.15 -6.83 18.05
CA GLN A 124 -13.56 -6.22 16.78
C GLN A 124 -14.09 -4.78 16.89
N GLY A 125 -14.20 -4.25 18.12
CA GLY A 125 -14.91 -2.99 18.36
C GLY A 125 -16.43 -3.09 18.20
N ARG A 126 -17.11 -1.96 18.37
CA ARG A 126 -18.59 -1.83 18.37
C ARG A 126 -19.11 -0.82 17.35
N ALA A 127 -18.22 -0.13 16.65
CA ALA A 127 -18.54 0.84 15.62
C ALA A 127 -17.61 0.66 14.41
N SER A 128 -17.92 1.36 13.34
CA SER A 128 -17.25 1.30 12.04
C SER A 128 -17.50 2.58 11.25
N THR A 129 -16.81 2.74 10.11
CA THR A 129 -17.17 3.72 9.07
C THR A 129 -18.68 3.75 8.81
N ASP A 130 -19.30 2.59 8.64
CA ASP A 130 -20.71 2.45 8.29
C ASP A 130 -21.64 3.01 9.39
N SER A 131 -21.31 2.76 10.65
CA SER A 131 -22.09 3.27 11.79
C SER A 131 -22.04 4.80 11.91
N VAL A 132 -20.88 5.40 11.66
CA VAL A 132 -20.67 6.86 11.67
C VAL A 132 -21.45 7.51 10.52
N ASN A 133 -21.32 6.95 9.31
CA ASN A 133 -22.06 7.42 8.14
C ASN A 133 -23.57 7.33 8.33
N GLN A 134 -24.05 6.21 8.89
CA GLN A 134 -25.48 6.05 9.18
C GLN A 134 -25.96 7.11 10.17
N ARG A 135 -25.20 7.39 11.25
CA ARG A 135 -25.59 8.41 12.22
C ARG A 135 -25.65 9.81 11.61
N ILE A 136 -24.65 10.18 10.80
CA ILE A 136 -24.60 11.47 10.09
C ILE A 136 -25.79 11.61 9.13
N ALA A 137 -26.12 10.55 8.38
CA ALA A 137 -27.23 10.53 7.45
C ALA A 137 -28.59 10.64 8.15
N ASP A 138 -28.80 9.92 9.26
CA ASP A 138 -30.04 9.94 10.05
C ASP A 138 -30.34 11.34 10.62
N LEU A 139 -29.29 12.11 10.90
CA LEU A 139 -29.40 13.50 11.36
C LEU A 139 -29.47 14.53 10.20
N GLY A 140 -29.35 14.08 8.95
CA GLY A 140 -29.41 14.95 7.77
C GLY A 140 -28.19 15.87 7.63
N LEU A 141 -27.02 15.46 8.13
CA LEU A 141 -25.80 16.27 8.14
C LEU A 141 -24.87 16.02 6.94
N THR A 142 -25.20 15.06 6.06
CA THR A 142 -24.36 14.67 4.91
C THR A 142 -24.01 15.84 3.99
N GLU A 143 -24.98 16.71 3.70
CA GLU A 143 -24.81 17.86 2.79
C GLU A 143 -24.34 19.14 3.51
N THR A 144 -24.21 19.09 4.85
CA THR A 144 -23.78 20.21 5.68
C THR A 144 -22.76 19.73 6.71
N PRO A 145 -21.62 19.19 6.26
CA PRO A 145 -20.72 18.43 7.12
C PRO A 145 -20.05 19.26 8.21
N ASP A 146 -20.04 20.59 8.08
CA ASP A 146 -19.48 21.53 9.06
C ASP A 146 -20.54 22.19 9.97
N THR A 147 -21.82 21.78 9.86
CA THR A 147 -22.86 22.32 10.73
C THR A 147 -22.91 21.53 12.05
N PRO A 148 -22.74 22.20 13.22
CA PRO A 148 -22.78 21.51 14.50
C PRO A 148 -24.21 21.06 14.82
N SER A 149 -24.32 19.88 15.43
CA SER A 149 -25.60 19.32 15.84
C SER A 149 -25.57 18.88 17.29
N ALA A 150 -26.46 19.46 18.10
CA ALA A 150 -26.66 19.05 19.48
C ALA A 150 -27.26 17.63 19.62
N ASP A 151 -27.70 17.00 18.53
CA ASP A 151 -28.13 15.60 18.52
C ASP A 151 -27.00 14.65 18.10
N LEU A 152 -25.92 15.14 17.47
CA LEU A 152 -24.73 14.35 17.21
C LEU A 152 -23.93 14.20 18.51
N ARG A 153 -23.63 12.95 18.86
CA ARG A 153 -22.87 12.57 20.05
C ARG A 153 -21.76 11.65 19.58
N PHE A 154 -20.63 11.74 20.26
CA PHE A 154 -19.46 10.95 19.96
C PHE A 154 -19.78 9.45 19.91
N ILE A 155 -19.43 8.82 18.80
CA ILE A 155 -19.49 7.39 18.57
C ILE A 155 -18.14 6.81 18.99
N ASN A 156 -18.17 5.81 19.88
CA ASN A 156 -16.96 5.16 20.35
C ASN A 156 -16.78 3.80 19.68
N ILE A 157 -15.58 3.53 19.14
CA ILE A 157 -15.24 2.19 18.61
C ILE A 157 -15.24 1.12 19.71
N HIS A 158 -15.10 1.51 20.98
CA HIS A 158 -14.96 0.61 22.11
C HIS A 158 -13.59 -0.12 22.13
N TYR A 159 -13.13 -0.47 23.33
CA TYR A 159 -11.72 -0.70 23.65
C TYR A 159 -11.09 -1.94 23.00
N TYR A 160 -9.78 -1.89 22.79
CA TYR A 160 -8.94 -2.99 22.29
C TYR A 160 -9.47 -3.62 21.01
N ALA A 161 -9.83 -2.78 20.03
CA ALA A 161 -10.39 -3.17 18.74
C ALA A 161 -9.32 -3.70 17.76
N ALA A 162 -8.35 -4.47 18.26
CA ALA A 162 -7.19 -4.97 17.52
C ALA A 162 -7.55 -5.73 16.23
N ALA A 163 -8.65 -6.49 16.22
CA ALA A 163 -9.09 -7.18 15.02
C ALA A 163 -9.56 -6.21 13.93
N ALA A 164 -10.18 -5.09 14.32
CA ALA A 164 -10.61 -4.07 13.39
C ALA A 164 -9.42 -3.31 12.79
N THR A 165 -8.38 -3.06 13.59
CA THR A 165 -7.10 -2.49 13.13
C THR A 165 -6.38 -3.46 12.19
N LEU A 166 -6.16 -4.71 12.63
CA LEU A 166 -5.43 -5.75 11.89
C LEU A 166 -6.01 -5.96 10.49
N TYR A 167 -7.33 -6.06 10.36
CA TYR A 167 -8.01 -6.29 9.09
C TYR A 167 -8.28 -5.00 8.29
N GLY A 168 -7.99 -3.82 8.87
CA GLY A 168 -8.00 -2.53 8.17
C GLY A 168 -9.22 -2.31 7.30
N SER A 169 -9.00 -2.12 6.00
CA SER A 169 -10.05 -1.84 5.01
C SER A 169 -11.09 -2.94 4.82
N GLU A 170 -10.77 -4.18 5.15
CA GLU A 170 -11.73 -5.29 5.10
C GLU A 170 -12.75 -5.22 6.24
N ALA A 171 -12.31 -4.84 7.44
CA ALA A 171 -13.16 -4.69 8.62
C ALA A 171 -13.86 -3.33 8.69
N ARG A 172 -13.26 -2.27 8.11
CA ARG A 172 -13.73 -0.88 8.17
C ARG A 172 -13.96 -0.36 9.60
N GLY A 173 -13.05 -0.75 10.51
CA GLY A 173 -13.07 -0.34 11.91
C GLY A 173 -12.93 1.17 12.10
N GLY A 174 -11.88 1.76 11.53
CA GLY A 174 -11.74 3.22 11.42
C GLY A 174 -12.71 3.81 10.40
N TYR A 175 -12.92 5.13 10.45
CA TYR A 175 -13.66 5.90 9.46
C TYR A 175 -12.82 6.15 8.20
N GLN A 176 -13.25 5.59 7.08
CA GLN A 176 -12.60 5.72 5.79
C GLN A 176 -13.26 6.82 4.96
N TYR A 177 -12.45 7.70 4.39
CA TYR A 177 -12.91 8.80 3.56
C TYR A 177 -13.22 8.34 2.13
N ASP A 178 -14.24 8.95 1.53
CA ASP A 178 -14.70 8.58 0.19
C ASP A 178 -13.62 8.87 -0.87
N GLY A 179 -13.48 7.97 -1.83
CA GLY A 179 -12.43 8.04 -2.87
C GLY A 179 -11.02 7.66 -2.42
N MET A 180 -10.78 7.44 -1.11
CA MET A 180 -9.48 7.01 -0.60
C MET A 180 -9.36 5.49 -0.55
N VAL A 181 -8.14 5.00 -0.77
CA VAL A 181 -7.77 3.59 -0.62
C VAL A 181 -7.02 3.41 0.69
N TYR A 182 -7.35 2.36 1.42
CA TYR A 182 -6.79 2.04 2.73
C TYR A 182 -6.16 0.64 2.74
N MET A 183 -5.09 0.49 3.52
CA MET A 183 -4.48 -0.80 3.82
C MET A 183 -5.55 -1.77 4.35
N GLY A 184 -5.66 -2.94 3.72
CA GLY A 184 -6.51 -4.04 4.19
C GLY A 184 -5.85 -4.79 5.33
N ARG A 185 -6.00 -6.11 5.37
CA ARG A 185 -5.33 -6.90 6.38
C ARG A 185 -3.81 -6.73 6.31
N ASN A 186 -3.20 -6.38 7.44
CA ASN A 186 -1.75 -6.47 7.59
C ASN A 186 -1.36 -7.95 7.69
N VAL A 187 -0.49 -8.40 6.79
CA VAL A 187 -0.02 -9.78 6.73
C VAL A 187 1.43 -9.81 7.17
N HIS A 188 1.68 -10.40 8.33
CA HIS A 188 3.03 -10.71 8.76
C HIS A 188 3.56 -11.96 8.02
N VAL A 189 4.84 -12.26 8.21
CA VAL A 189 5.50 -13.43 7.59
C VAL A 189 4.79 -14.75 7.92
N GLU A 190 4.99 -15.78 7.09
CA GLU A 190 4.38 -17.09 7.29
C GLU A 190 4.65 -17.63 8.70
N GLY A 191 3.59 -18.06 9.39
CA GLY A 191 3.65 -18.51 10.78
C GLY A 191 3.22 -17.47 11.81
N PHE A 192 3.04 -16.20 11.42
CA PHE A 192 2.60 -15.09 12.27
C PHE A 192 1.31 -14.46 11.76
N GLY A 193 0.31 -15.29 11.49
CA GLY A 193 -0.94 -14.84 10.85
C GLY A 193 -2.11 -14.66 11.83
N THR A 194 -1.97 -15.12 13.06
CA THR A 194 -3.05 -15.27 14.03
C THR A 194 -2.71 -14.54 15.32
N CYS A 195 -3.73 -14.18 16.12
CA CYS A 195 -3.52 -13.54 17.42
C CYS A 195 -2.64 -14.42 18.34
N ALA A 196 -2.85 -15.74 18.28
CA ALA A 196 -2.17 -16.71 19.13
C ALA A 196 -0.72 -17.03 18.68
N ASP A 197 -0.31 -16.56 17.49
CA ASP A 197 1.08 -16.68 17.05
C ASP A 197 1.99 -15.68 17.78
N CYS A 198 1.41 -14.59 18.32
CA CYS A 198 2.15 -13.55 19.05
C CYS A 198 1.76 -13.44 20.52
N HIS A 199 0.48 -13.65 20.85
CA HIS A 199 -0.05 -13.56 22.22
C HIS A 199 -0.30 -14.96 22.80
N ASP A 200 0.19 -15.24 24.00
CA ASP A 200 -0.18 -16.46 24.71
C ASP A 200 -1.68 -16.42 25.05
N PRO A 201 -2.49 -17.39 24.60
CA PRO A 201 -3.93 -17.34 24.83
C PRO A 201 -4.35 -17.49 26.28
N HIS A 202 -3.46 -17.91 27.19
CA HIS A 202 -3.74 -18.11 28.60
C HIS A 202 -3.23 -16.98 29.50
N THR A 203 -2.03 -16.44 29.27
CA THR A 203 -1.46 -15.32 30.05
C THR A 203 -1.78 -13.97 29.44
N LEU A 204 -2.03 -13.91 28.12
CA LEU A 204 -2.11 -12.71 27.28
C LEU A 204 -0.78 -11.95 27.12
N GLU A 205 0.30 -12.49 27.65
CA GLU A 205 1.64 -11.95 27.47
C GLU A 205 2.14 -12.23 26.04
N LEU A 206 3.08 -11.40 25.58
CA LEU A 206 3.71 -11.55 24.28
C LEU A 206 4.88 -12.53 24.35
N GLU A 207 5.00 -13.37 23.34
CA GLU A 207 6.09 -14.34 23.20
C GLU A 207 7.36 -13.67 22.64
N ILE A 208 8.04 -12.86 23.46
CA ILE A 208 9.17 -11.99 23.04
C ILE A 208 10.31 -12.75 22.37
N GLU A 209 10.64 -13.96 22.83
CA GLU A 209 11.70 -14.79 22.21
C GLU A 209 11.41 -15.09 20.73
N THR A 210 10.13 -15.13 20.36
CA THR A 210 9.70 -15.37 18.99
C THR A 210 9.94 -14.14 18.11
N CYS A 211 9.64 -12.94 18.62
CA CYS A 211 9.95 -11.67 17.94
C CYS A 211 11.46 -11.51 17.72
N ALA A 212 12.25 -11.78 18.76
CA ALA A 212 13.72 -11.65 18.76
C ALA A 212 14.43 -12.56 17.74
N SER A 213 13.74 -13.56 17.19
CA SER A 213 14.30 -14.44 16.16
C SER A 213 14.52 -13.74 14.80
N CYS A 214 13.81 -12.63 14.54
CA CYS A 214 13.92 -11.82 13.33
C CYS A 214 14.19 -10.33 13.63
N HIS A 215 13.77 -9.84 14.79
CA HIS A 215 14.01 -8.47 15.26
C HIS A 215 15.11 -8.49 16.33
N GLU A 216 16.36 -8.44 15.88
CA GLU A 216 17.55 -8.71 16.72
C GLU A 216 17.68 -7.78 17.95
N ASP A 217 17.13 -6.57 17.88
CA ASP A 217 17.19 -5.57 18.94
C ASP A 217 16.09 -5.72 20.02
N VAL A 218 15.22 -6.73 19.90
CA VAL A 218 14.12 -6.97 20.84
C VAL A 218 14.58 -7.85 22.00
N GLU A 219 14.61 -7.30 23.22
CA GLU A 219 14.90 -8.04 24.46
C GLU A 219 13.69 -8.12 25.41
N SER A 220 12.71 -7.23 25.23
CA SER A 220 11.58 -7.02 26.13
C SER A 220 10.36 -6.44 25.40
N VAL A 221 9.21 -6.35 26.09
CA VAL A 221 7.98 -5.74 25.54
C VAL A 221 8.19 -4.26 25.24
N GLU A 222 9.02 -3.58 26.05
CA GLU A 222 9.36 -2.17 25.92
C GLU A 222 10.14 -1.86 24.64
N ASP A 223 10.76 -2.86 24.00
CA ASP A 223 11.54 -2.68 22.77
C ASP A 223 10.65 -2.72 21.51
N LEU A 224 9.45 -3.30 21.59
CA LEU A 224 8.56 -3.50 20.43
C LEU A 224 8.15 -2.19 19.73
N PRO A 225 7.86 -1.08 20.42
CA PRO A 225 7.56 0.21 19.77
C PRO A 225 8.69 0.73 18.87
N PHE A 226 9.94 0.33 19.14
CA PHE A 226 11.12 0.77 18.39
C PHE A 226 11.40 -0.09 17.16
N ILE A 227 10.64 -1.16 16.93
CA ILE A 227 10.80 -1.98 15.73
C ILE A 227 10.42 -1.15 14.50
N ARG A 228 11.33 -1.11 13.53
CA ARG A 228 11.09 -0.53 12.20
C ARG A 228 11.66 -1.44 11.13
N MET A 229 10.87 -1.66 10.07
CA MET A 229 11.26 -2.49 8.94
C MET A 229 11.20 -1.68 7.64
N ALA A 230 11.81 -2.18 6.58
CA ALA A 230 11.95 -1.43 5.33
C ALA A 230 10.61 -1.04 4.65
N GLY A 231 9.52 -1.75 4.97
CA GLY A 231 8.17 -1.40 4.51
C GLY A 231 7.55 -0.17 5.20
N SER A 232 8.17 0.34 6.25
CA SER A 232 7.73 1.51 7.03
C SER A 232 8.84 2.56 7.18
N GLY A 233 9.73 2.67 6.18
CA GLY A 233 10.89 3.57 6.21
C GLY A 233 10.60 5.04 5.87
N SER A 234 9.35 5.39 5.57
CA SER A 234 8.94 6.78 5.32
C SER A 234 8.84 7.57 6.62
N ASP A 235 9.25 8.83 6.60
CA ASP A 235 8.95 9.84 7.62
C ASP A 235 7.46 10.20 7.51
N PHE A 236 6.62 9.58 8.34
CA PHE A 236 5.17 9.67 8.22
C PHE A 236 4.62 10.94 8.85
N ASP A 237 5.17 11.40 9.97
CA ASP A 237 4.75 12.63 10.62
C ASP A 237 5.46 13.90 10.09
N GLY A 238 6.57 13.73 9.35
CA GLY A 238 7.27 14.81 8.67
C GLY A 238 8.26 15.57 9.56
N ASP A 239 8.69 14.99 10.68
CA ASP A 239 9.60 15.65 11.64
C ASP A 239 11.09 15.59 11.24
N GLY A 240 11.41 14.81 10.20
CA GLY A 240 12.75 14.60 9.66
C GLY A 240 13.52 13.43 10.29
N ASP A 241 12.93 12.65 11.19
CA ASP A 241 13.54 11.48 11.84
C ASP A 241 13.00 10.15 11.29
N THR A 242 13.73 9.57 10.34
CA THR A 242 13.43 8.23 9.81
C THR A 242 14.04 7.08 10.63
N PHE A 243 14.73 7.37 11.74
CA PHE A 243 15.39 6.37 12.58
C PHE A 243 14.57 5.93 13.79
N GLU A 244 13.54 6.68 14.18
CA GLU A 244 12.65 6.29 15.26
C GLU A 244 11.76 5.09 14.90
N GLY A 245 11.11 4.49 15.90
CA GLY A 245 10.22 3.36 15.68
C GLY A 245 8.90 3.76 15.04
N ILE A 246 8.22 2.83 14.36
CA ILE A 246 6.92 3.10 13.74
C ILE A 246 5.82 3.50 14.74
N ALA A 247 6.02 3.21 16.03
CA ALA A 247 5.12 3.66 17.07
C ALA A 247 5.23 5.17 17.35
N GLU A 248 6.42 5.76 17.24
CA GLU A 248 6.65 7.20 17.45
C GLU A 248 6.06 8.01 16.28
N GLU A 249 6.28 7.56 15.05
CA GLU A 249 5.59 8.07 13.84
C GLU A 249 4.05 8.11 14.00
N ILE A 250 3.47 7.09 14.63
CA ILE A 250 2.04 7.05 14.95
C ILE A 250 1.69 8.09 16.02
N VAL A 251 2.55 8.33 17.01
CA VAL A 251 2.35 9.35 18.04
C VAL A 251 2.42 10.75 17.41
N GLY A 252 3.42 11.06 16.58
CA GLY A 252 3.49 12.34 15.88
C GLY A 252 2.26 12.59 14.99
N MET A 253 1.82 11.58 14.25
CA MET A 253 0.56 11.65 13.49
C MET A 253 -0.68 11.84 14.37
N GLN A 254 -0.71 11.28 15.59
CA GLN A 254 -1.77 11.55 16.57
C GLN A 254 -1.75 13.01 17.05
N GLU A 255 -0.57 13.58 17.28
CA GLU A 255 -0.40 14.97 17.69
C GLU A 255 -0.89 15.94 16.61
N ILE A 256 -0.51 15.70 15.35
CA ILE A 256 -0.98 16.46 14.18
C ILE A 256 -2.50 16.39 14.07
N LEU A 257 -3.10 15.20 14.18
CA LEU A 257 -4.55 15.04 14.13
C LEU A 257 -5.25 15.74 15.30
N TYR A 258 -4.72 15.65 16.51
CA TYR A 258 -5.31 16.30 17.67
C TYR A 258 -5.28 17.83 17.54
N ALA A 259 -4.17 18.39 17.06
CA ALA A 259 -4.06 19.82 16.75
C ALA A 259 -5.10 20.25 15.71
N ALA A 260 -5.31 19.44 14.65
CA ALA A 260 -6.33 19.71 13.64
C ALA A 260 -7.76 19.67 14.20
N ILE A 261 -8.05 18.72 15.10
CA ILE A 261 -9.33 18.61 15.82
C ILE A 261 -9.58 19.87 16.65
N GLN A 262 -8.58 20.34 17.38
CA GLN A 262 -8.68 21.55 18.22
C GLN A 262 -8.86 22.81 17.38
N ALA A 263 -8.06 22.99 16.33
CA ALA A 263 -8.14 24.13 15.42
C ALA A 263 -9.53 24.21 14.74
N TYR A 264 -10.02 23.07 14.24
CA TYR A 264 -11.34 23.01 13.60
C TYR A 264 -12.48 23.31 14.59
N ALA A 265 -12.41 22.76 15.81
CA ALA A 265 -13.41 23.01 16.84
C ALA A 265 -13.44 24.48 17.28
N ASP A 266 -12.30 25.16 17.38
CA ASP A 266 -12.26 26.58 17.70
C ASP A 266 -12.71 27.46 16.52
N GLU A 267 -12.14 27.28 15.33
CA GLU A 267 -12.35 28.19 14.21
C GLU A 267 -13.67 27.96 13.47
N VAL A 268 -13.99 26.71 13.15
CA VAL A 268 -15.17 26.36 12.33
C VAL A 268 -16.41 26.22 13.18
N VAL A 269 -16.28 25.54 14.33
CA VAL A 269 -17.43 25.28 15.23
C VAL A 269 -17.64 26.44 16.21
N GLY A 270 -16.58 27.11 16.66
CA GLY A 270 -16.65 28.15 17.68
C GLY A 270 -16.81 27.61 19.10
N THR A 271 -16.43 26.35 19.35
CA THR A 271 -16.46 25.72 20.67
C THR A 271 -15.24 24.81 20.80
N ALA A 272 -14.26 25.25 21.60
CA ALA A 272 -13.04 24.51 21.86
C ALA A 272 -13.32 23.14 22.50
N ILE A 273 -12.46 22.17 22.20
CA ILE A 273 -12.62 20.75 22.53
C ILE A 273 -11.37 20.23 23.21
N ALA A 274 -11.54 19.38 24.21
CA ALA A 274 -10.46 18.61 24.82
C ALA A 274 -10.81 17.13 24.92
N HIS A 275 -9.79 16.27 24.78
CA HIS A 275 -9.93 14.82 24.97
C HIS A 275 -9.47 14.37 26.36
N ASP A 276 -10.13 13.35 26.90
CA ASP A 276 -9.67 12.59 28.05
C ASP A 276 -9.97 11.09 27.86
N ALA A 277 -8.91 10.29 27.71
CA ALA A 277 -9.03 8.84 27.50
C ALA A 277 -9.65 8.08 28.69
N HIS A 278 -9.69 8.69 29.87
CA HIS A 278 -10.08 8.09 31.16
C HIS A 278 -11.40 8.64 31.72
N ALA A 279 -11.97 9.69 31.12
CA ALA A 279 -13.24 10.28 31.56
C ALA A 279 -14.32 10.10 30.49
N TYR A 280 -15.52 9.68 30.88
CA TYR A 280 -16.68 9.66 29.98
C TYR A 280 -17.32 11.07 29.92
N PRO A 281 -17.64 11.63 28.73
CA PRO A 281 -17.78 10.98 27.43
C PRO A 281 -16.59 11.11 26.47
N TYR A 282 -15.36 11.16 27.00
CA TYR A 282 -14.06 11.31 26.32
C TYR A 282 -13.78 12.67 25.71
N TRP A 283 -14.81 13.38 25.27
CA TRP A 283 -14.67 14.71 24.70
C TRP A 283 -15.43 15.72 25.56
N PHE A 284 -14.76 16.81 25.91
CA PHE A 284 -15.27 17.85 26.80
C PHE A 284 -15.17 19.21 26.13
N ILE A 285 -16.02 20.13 26.56
CA ILE A 285 -15.89 21.55 26.19
C ILE A 285 -14.68 22.09 26.94
N ASP A 286 -13.66 22.48 26.18
CA ASP A 286 -12.51 23.20 26.72
C ASP A 286 -12.93 24.66 26.97
N THR A 287 -13.15 24.99 28.24
CA THR A 287 -13.69 26.30 28.61
C THR A 287 -12.61 27.34 28.80
N ASN A 288 -11.37 26.91 29.00
CA ASN A 288 -10.23 27.78 29.29
C ASN A 288 -9.34 28.01 28.04
N GLY A 289 -9.50 27.17 27.00
CA GLY A 289 -8.79 27.24 25.72
C GLY A 289 -7.33 26.77 25.80
N ASP A 290 -6.98 25.91 26.76
CA ASP A 290 -5.62 25.37 26.93
C ASP A 290 -5.40 24.02 26.22
N GLY A 291 -6.46 23.43 25.67
CA GLY A 291 -6.40 22.20 24.90
C GLY A 291 -6.35 20.91 25.73
N GLU A 292 -6.40 21.01 27.05
CA GLU A 292 -6.39 19.86 27.96
C GLU A 292 -7.70 19.79 28.75
N HIS A 293 -8.16 18.58 29.07
CA HIS A 293 -9.29 18.42 29.97
C HIS A 293 -8.83 18.49 31.42
N THR A 294 -9.48 19.35 32.22
CA THR A 294 -9.28 19.43 33.67
C THR A 294 -10.54 19.02 34.44
N GLU A 295 -10.40 18.61 35.71
CA GLU A 295 -11.55 18.18 36.55
C GLU A 295 -12.65 19.26 36.71
N ASP A 296 -12.34 20.54 36.45
CA ASP A 296 -13.31 21.65 36.52
C ASP A 296 -14.18 21.75 35.25
N GLU A 297 -13.85 21.03 34.17
CA GLU A 297 -14.49 21.08 32.85
C GLU A 297 -15.48 19.93 32.64
N THR A 298 -16.57 19.99 33.40
CA THR A 298 -17.50 18.85 33.53
C THR A 298 -18.46 18.64 32.34
N ASP A 299 -18.55 19.61 31.41
CA ASP A 299 -19.52 19.58 30.32
C ASP A 299 -18.97 18.79 29.12
N GLY A 300 -19.58 17.65 28.83
CA GLY A 300 -19.25 16.86 27.64
C GLY A 300 -19.50 17.62 26.33
N TYR A 301 -18.61 17.40 25.36
CA TYR A 301 -18.68 18.06 24.06
C TYR A 301 -19.96 17.69 23.31
N ASN A 302 -20.69 18.70 22.82
CA ASN A 302 -22.01 18.52 22.22
C ASN A 302 -22.22 19.30 20.91
N ALA A 303 -21.15 19.88 20.37
CA ALA A 303 -21.15 20.70 19.17
C ALA A 303 -20.53 19.97 17.96
N PHE A 304 -20.52 18.63 17.96
CA PHE A 304 -19.96 17.85 16.85
C PHE A 304 -20.62 18.21 15.51
N THR A 305 -19.76 18.48 14.52
CA THR A 305 -20.10 18.47 13.09
C THR A 305 -19.88 17.06 12.53
N ALA A 306 -20.30 16.80 11.30
CA ALA A 306 -20.02 15.51 10.66
C ALA A 306 -18.50 15.31 10.45
N ASN A 307 -17.78 16.36 10.05
CA ASN A 307 -16.32 16.30 9.84
C ASN A 307 -15.56 16.11 11.16
N LEU A 308 -15.94 16.82 12.22
CA LEU A 308 -15.33 16.67 13.54
C LEU A 308 -15.57 15.28 14.14
N GLU A 309 -16.78 14.73 13.98
CA GLU A 309 -17.10 13.38 14.45
C GLU A 309 -16.24 12.31 13.76
N ARG A 310 -16.01 12.42 12.45
CA ARG A 310 -15.18 11.48 11.68
C ARG A 310 -13.72 11.47 12.17
N ALA A 311 -13.15 12.66 12.35
CA ALA A 311 -11.78 12.82 12.83
C ALA A 311 -11.62 12.39 14.29
N ALA A 312 -12.54 12.82 15.18
CA ALA A 312 -12.55 12.39 16.58
C ALA A 312 -12.73 10.87 16.73
N TYR A 313 -13.54 10.26 15.86
CA TYR A 313 -13.70 8.81 15.80
C TYR A 313 -12.39 8.11 15.46
N ASN A 314 -11.69 8.58 14.42
CA ASN A 314 -10.39 8.02 14.03
C ASN A 314 -9.32 8.22 15.10
N TYR A 315 -9.26 9.41 15.72
CA TYR A 315 -8.36 9.66 16.86
C TYR A 315 -8.57 8.62 17.98
N GLN A 316 -9.84 8.35 18.32
CA GLN A 316 -10.19 7.32 19.28
C GLN A 316 -9.86 5.90 18.80
N VAL A 317 -10.03 5.58 17.51
CA VAL A 317 -9.68 4.26 16.94
C VAL A 317 -8.22 3.95 17.21
N VAL A 318 -7.31 4.89 16.91
CA VAL A 318 -5.88 4.70 17.10
C VAL A 318 -5.55 4.55 18.59
N LEU A 319 -6.11 5.39 19.46
CA LEU A 319 -5.87 5.32 20.92
C LEU A 319 -6.43 4.06 21.58
N LYS A 320 -7.46 3.43 21.00
CA LYS A 320 -8.09 2.23 21.56
C LYS A 320 -7.50 0.92 21.05
N ASP A 321 -6.41 0.99 20.28
CA ASP A 321 -5.53 -0.15 20.00
C ASP A 321 -4.07 0.19 20.32
N PRO A 322 -3.61 -0.07 21.56
CA PRO A 322 -2.22 0.16 21.95
C PRO A 322 -1.20 -0.64 21.13
N GLY A 323 -1.63 -1.70 20.43
CA GLY A 323 -0.79 -2.51 19.55
C GLY A 323 -0.88 -2.11 18.08
N ALA A 324 -1.48 -0.96 17.74
CA ALA A 324 -1.71 -0.54 16.36
C ALA A 324 -0.42 -0.50 15.52
N TYR A 325 0.72 -0.18 16.14
CA TYR A 325 2.04 -0.15 15.53
C TYR A 325 2.52 -1.53 15.03
N VAL A 326 1.97 -2.63 15.56
CA VAL A 326 2.18 -4.00 15.05
C VAL A 326 0.99 -4.46 14.22
N HIS A 327 -0.24 -4.22 14.69
CA HIS A 327 -1.43 -4.76 14.07
C HIS A 327 -1.63 -4.22 12.65
N ASN A 328 -1.54 -2.91 12.43
CA ASN A 328 -1.67 -2.31 11.10
C ASN A 328 -1.24 -0.83 11.10
N PRO A 329 0.08 -0.54 11.21
CA PRO A 329 0.58 0.82 11.32
C PRO A 329 0.16 1.68 10.12
N GLN A 330 0.29 1.14 8.91
CA GLN A 330 -0.07 1.84 7.67
C GLN A 330 -1.55 2.25 7.63
N TYR A 331 -2.46 1.40 8.10
CA TYR A 331 -3.88 1.72 8.13
C TYR A 331 -4.17 2.88 9.08
N VAL A 332 -3.61 2.87 10.30
CA VAL A 332 -3.87 3.94 11.27
C VAL A 332 -3.24 5.27 10.85
N ILE A 333 -2.07 5.26 10.21
CA ILE A 333 -1.44 6.46 9.63
C ILE A 333 -2.34 7.06 8.54
N GLN A 334 -2.85 6.24 7.61
CA GLN A 334 -3.77 6.72 6.57
C GLN A 334 -5.05 7.33 7.15
N LEU A 335 -5.62 6.71 8.19
CA LEU A 335 -6.79 7.27 8.89
C LEU A 335 -6.50 8.63 9.49
N MET A 336 -5.35 8.79 10.15
CA MET A 336 -4.97 10.06 10.77
C MET A 336 -4.69 11.13 9.73
N TYR A 337 -3.90 10.81 8.70
CA TYR A 337 -3.59 11.72 7.59
C TYR A 337 -4.87 12.26 6.93
N ASP A 338 -5.79 11.37 6.54
CA ASP A 338 -7.02 11.78 5.85
C ASP A 338 -7.97 12.54 6.77
N SER A 339 -7.97 12.23 8.07
CA SER A 339 -8.74 12.98 9.06
C SER A 339 -8.22 14.41 9.20
N THR A 340 -6.90 14.57 9.32
CA THR A 340 -6.24 15.88 9.34
C THR A 340 -6.49 16.64 8.06
N ALA A 341 -6.32 16.02 6.89
CA ALA A 341 -6.59 16.65 5.59
C ALA A 341 -8.04 17.14 5.47
N SER A 342 -9.00 16.33 5.92
CA SER A 342 -10.42 16.70 5.89
C SER A 342 -10.76 17.88 6.79
N LEU A 343 -10.14 17.99 7.97
CA LEU A 343 -10.37 19.14 8.86
C LEU A 343 -9.64 20.38 8.35
N SER A 344 -8.38 20.22 7.92
CA SER A 344 -7.51 21.27 7.38
C SER A 344 -8.16 21.99 6.19
N ALA A 345 -8.85 21.27 5.31
CA ALA A 345 -9.55 21.84 4.15
C ALA A 345 -10.68 22.84 4.51
N ALA A 346 -11.16 22.83 5.76
CA ALA A 346 -12.20 23.74 6.25
C ALA A 346 -11.65 24.95 7.04
N LEU A 347 -10.36 24.95 7.36
CA LEU A 347 -9.69 26.04 8.08
C LEU A 347 -9.33 27.19 7.14
N ALA A 348 -9.22 28.41 7.67
CA ALA A 348 -8.69 29.55 6.92
C ALA A 348 -7.19 29.39 6.62
N ASP A 349 -6.44 28.89 7.61
CA ASP A 349 -5.02 28.54 7.50
C ASP A 349 -4.90 27.02 7.66
N PRO A 350 -4.48 26.28 6.62
CA PRO A 350 -4.28 24.83 6.69
C PRO A 350 -3.27 24.41 7.77
N ILE A 351 -3.39 23.17 8.25
CA ILE A 351 -2.41 22.55 9.14
C ILE A 351 -1.08 22.37 8.38
N GLU A 352 -0.08 23.20 8.72
CA GLU A 352 1.21 23.25 8.03
C GLU A 352 1.99 21.93 8.15
N ASP A 353 1.94 21.25 9.31
CA ASP A 353 2.68 20.00 9.54
C ASP A 353 2.27 18.88 8.56
N LEU A 354 1.04 18.90 8.05
CA LEU A 354 0.56 17.93 7.07
C LEU A 354 1.28 18.05 5.70
N GLU A 355 1.93 19.18 5.42
CA GLU A 355 2.73 19.37 4.20
C GLU A 355 3.95 18.44 4.17
N PHE A 356 4.53 18.13 5.33
CA PHE A 356 5.72 17.30 5.46
C PHE A 356 5.37 15.83 5.77
N ALA A 357 4.21 15.59 6.38
CA ALA A 357 3.72 14.25 6.67
C ALA A 357 3.53 13.40 5.39
N VAL A 358 3.84 12.11 5.48
CA VAL A 358 3.63 11.13 4.40
C VAL A 358 2.45 10.23 4.74
N ARG A 359 1.53 10.06 3.79
CA ARG A 359 0.35 9.19 3.98
C ARG A 359 0.65 7.71 3.83
N ASP A 360 1.44 7.37 2.81
CA ASP A 360 1.56 6.00 2.30
C ASP A 360 2.98 5.46 2.42
N ALA A 361 3.08 4.16 2.72
CA ALA A 361 4.33 3.41 2.67
C ALA A 361 5.06 3.56 1.32
N PRO A 362 6.39 3.30 1.30
CA PRO A 362 7.19 3.50 0.10
C PRO A 362 6.94 2.41 -0.96
N MET A 363 6.81 2.85 -2.21
CA MET A 363 6.81 2.07 -3.46
C MET A 363 6.25 0.64 -3.38
N HIS A 364 7.09 -0.39 -3.25
CA HIS A 364 6.69 -1.80 -3.30
C HIS A 364 5.74 -2.21 -2.17
N PHE A 365 5.75 -1.47 -1.06
CA PHE A 365 4.92 -1.71 0.12
C PHE A 365 3.67 -0.81 0.15
N ASN A 366 3.46 0.01 -0.88
CA ASN A 366 2.37 0.97 -0.91
C ASN A 366 1.06 0.34 -1.42
N PRO A 367 0.06 0.09 -0.56
CA PRO A 367 -1.17 -0.61 -0.95
C PRO A 367 -2.10 0.22 -1.83
N THR A 368 -1.90 1.53 -1.93
CA THR A 368 -2.81 2.44 -2.65
C THR A 368 -2.52 2.53 -4.14
N ARG A 369 -1.38 1.96 -4.57
CA ARG A 369 -0.96 2.03 -5.98
C ARG A 369 -1.78 1.09 -6.86
N GLU A 370 -2.08 1.58 -8.07
CA GLU A 370 -2.82 0.82 -9.10
C GLU A 370 -2.20 -0.55 -9.39
N ALA A 371 -0.88 -0.68 -9.26
CA ALA A 371 -0.16 -1.95 -9.40
C ALA A 371 -0.73 -3.08 -8.52
N TRP A 372 -1.36 -2.75 -7.39
CA TRP A 372 -1.93 -3.72 -6.45
C TRP A 372 -3.46 -3.74 -6.49
N ARG A 373 -4.09 -2.62 -6.85
CA ARG A 373 -5.54 -2.45 -6.81
C ARG A 373 -6.26 -2.80 -8.11
N HIS A 374 -5.52 -2.92 -9.22
CA HIS A 374 -6.09 -3.15 -10.56
C HIS A 374 -7.07 -4.33 -10.62
N TRP A 375 -6.80 -5.41 -9.87
CA TRP A 375 -7.58 -6.65 -9.89
C TRP A 375 -8.54 -6.82 -8.71
N ASP A 376 -8.75 -5.79 -7.89
CA ASP A 376 -9.63 -5.89 -6.71
C ASP A 376 -11.06 -6.29 -7.08
N ALA A 377 -11.59 -5.73 -8.18
CA ALA A 377 -12.92 -6.05 -8.66
C ALA A 377 -13.02 -7.47 -9.25
N ASP A 378 -11.91 -7.99 -9.78
CA ASP A 378 -11.84 -9.34 -10.34
C ASP A 378 -11.64 -10.40 -9.24
N GLY A 379 -11.03 -10.01 -8.11
CA GLY A 379 -10.72 -10.89 -6.98
C GLY A 379 -9.53 -11.82 -7.23
N GLU A 380 -8.84 -11.70 -8.37
CA GLU A 380 -7.64 -12.48 -8.66
C GLU A 380 -6.69 -11.74 -9.61
N VAL A 381 -5.40 -11.76 -9.29
CA VAL A 381 -4.32 -11.35 -10.20
C VAL A 381 -4.05 -12.50 -11.17
N PRO A 382 -4.22 -12.32 -12.50
CA PRO A 382 -3.99 -13.37 -13.47
C PRO A 382 -2.54 -13.87 -13.44
N GLY A 383 -2.33 -15.16 -13.74
CA GLY A 383 -0.98 -15.75 -13.69
C GLY A 383 0.07 -15.07 -14.58
N SER A 384 -0.34 -14.41 -15.67
CA SER A 384 0.61 -13.63 -16.49
C SER A 384 1.10 -12.34 -15.83
N CYS A 385 0.43 -11.88 -14.77
CA CYS A 385 0.71 -10.64 -14.04
C CYS A 385 1.22 -10.93 -12.62
N ALA A 386 0.80 -12.07 -12.05
CA ALA A 386 1.08 -12.48 -10.68
C ALA A 386 2.57 -12.41 -10.32
N ARG A 387 3.48 -12.73 -11.26
CA ARG A 387 4.94 -12.67 -11.04
C ARG A 387 5.41 -11.38 -10.34
N CYS A 388 4.86 -10.24 -10.75
CA CYS A 388 5.29 -8.92 -10.28
C CYS A 388 4.22 -8.17 -9.48
N HIS A 389 2.97 -8.64 -9.54
CA HIS A 389 1.82 -8.01 -8.91
C HIS A 389 1.22 -8.86 -7.79
N SER A 390 2.02 -9.70 -7.15
CA SER A 390 1.62 -10.44 -5.94
C SER A 390 2.82 -10.82 -5.08
N ALA A 391 2.62 -10.90 -3.77
CA ALA A 391 3.69 -11.25 -2.82
C ALA A 391 4.34 -12.62 -3.09
N SER A 392 3.56 -13.62 -3.47
CA SER A 392 4.05 -14.99 -3.75
C SER A 392 4.48 -15.22 -5.20
N GLY A 393 4.30 -14.20 -6.06
CA GLY A 393 4.45 -14.30 -7.50
C GLY A 393 5.86 -14.65 -7.95
N LEU A 394 6.83 -13.82 -7.57
CA LEU A 394 8.21 -13.98 -7.96
C LEU A 394 8.84 -15.30 -7.45
N PRO A 395 8.70 -15.68 -6.16
CA PRO A 395 9.19 -16.97 -5.68
C PRO A 395 8.58 -18.16 -6.44
N THR A 396 7.27 -18.11 -6.71
CA THR A 396 6.59 -19.15 -7.49
C THR A 396 7.13 -19.23 -8.91
N PHE A 397 7.41 -18.09 -9.54
CA PHE A 397 7.98 -18.03 -10.88
C PHE A 397 9.41 -18.57 -10.91
N ILE A 398 10.26 -18.24 -9.94
CA ILE A 398 11.63 -18.75 -9.86
C ILE A 398 11.62 -20.27 -9.68
N ALA A 399 10.76 -20.79 -8.80
CA ALA A 399 10.69 -22.22 -8.53
C ALA A 399 10.11 -23.05 -9.71
N ASN A 400 9.17 -22.47 -10.49
CA ASN A 400 8.36 -23.24 -11.44
C ASN A 400 8.44 -22.77 -12.90
N GLY A 401 8.95 -21.57 -13.16
CA GLY A 401 8.97 -20.90 -14.47
C GLY A 401 7.61 -20.37 -14.94
N VAL A 402 6.57 -20.43 -14.10
CA VAL A 402 5.17 -20.09 -14.42
C VAL A 402 4.38 -19.80 -13.14
N ASN A 403 3.42 -18.90 -13.23
CA ASN A 403 2.43 -18.62 -12.20
C ASN A 403 1.02 -19.06 -12.62
N ILE A 404 0.15 -19.24 -11.62
CA ILE A 404 -1.30 -19.32 -11.78
C ILE A 404 -1.94 -18.02 -11.28
N ALA A 405 -3.26 -17.88 -11.43
CA ALA A 405 -3.98 -16.80 -10.79
C ALA A 405 -3.88 -16.91 -9.26
N VAL A 406 -3.74 -15.77 -8.59
CA VAL A 406 -3.58 -15.66 -7.13
C VAL A 406 -4.45 -14.53 -6.59
N GLU A 407 -4.75 -14.55 -5.30
CA GLU A 407 -5.46 -13.44 -4.64
C GLU A 407 -4.64 -12.14 -4.75
N PRO A 408 -5.28 -10.97 -4.92
CA PRO A 408 -4.60 -9.68 -4.83
C PRO A 408 -3.93 -9.48 -3.46
N THR A 409 -2.71 -8.97 -3.47
CA THR A 409 -1.97 -8.62 -2.25
C THR A 409 -1.87 -7.11 -2.11
N GLN A 410 -1.53 -6.63 -0.91
CA GLN A 410 -1.44 -5.20 -0.59
C GLN A 410 -0.09 -4.56 -0.98
N GLY A 411 0.75 -5.30 -1.68
CA GLY A 411 2.13 -4.95 -1.96
C GLY A 411 2.97 -6.20 -2.21
N LEU A 412 4.28 -6.00 -2.31
CA LEU A 412 5.25 -7.08 -2.13
C LEU A 412 5.50 -7.32 -0.64
N GLU A 413 5.92 -8.54 -0.31
CA GLU A 413 6.35 -8.94 1.03
C GLU A 413 7.85 -9.16 1.05
N CYS A 414 8.47 -9.21 2.24
CA CYS A 414 9.90 -9.54 2.36
C CYS A 414 10.21 -10.89 1.68
N SER A 415 9.32 -11.88 1.83
CA SER A 415 9.41 -13.21 1.22
C SER A 415 9.30 -13.21 -0.32
N THR A 416 8.88 -12.10 -0.95
CA THR A 416 8.89 -11.97 -2.40
C THR A 416 10.32 -12.01 -2.94
N CYS A 417 11.25 -11.37 -2.22
CA CYS A 417 12.64 -11.22 -2.67
C CYS A 417 13.61 -12.04 -1.82
N HIS A 418 13.31 -12.23 -0.54
CA HIS A 418 14.14 -12.98 0.39
C HIS A 418 13.71 -14.44 0.49
N ASP A 419 14.67 -15.36 0.40
CA ASP A 419 14.45 -16.80 0.59
C ASP A 419 14.67 -17.25 2.05
N SER A 420 15.32 -16.40 2.85
CA SER A 420 15.45 -16.50 4.31
C SER A 420 15.17 -15.14 4.94
N LEU A 421 14.23 -15.07 5.88
CA LEU A 421 13.93 -13.85 6.64
C LEU A 421 14.67 -13.77 7.99
N SER A 422 15.43 -14.81 8.34
CA SER A 422 16.39 -14.76 9.45
C SER A 422 17.79 -14.35 8.99
N ASP A 423 18.20 -14.82 7.81
CA ASP A 423 19.53 -14.50 7.25
C ASP A 423 19.47 -13.36 6.22
N PHE A 424 18.26 -12.93 5.84
CA PHE A 424 17.99 -11.95 4.79
C PHE A 424 18.66 -12.26 3.44
N THR A 425 18.89 -13.53 3.13
CA THR A 425 19.36 -13.96 1.81
C THR A 425 18.24 -13.79 0.76
N VAL A 426 18.63 -13.55 -0.50
CA VAL A 426 17.70 -13.35 -1.62
C VAL A 426 17.69 -14.54 -2.56
N TYR A 427 16.59 -14.72 -3.30
CA TYR A 427 16.52 -15.79 -4.31
C TYR A 427 17.59 -15.59 -5.39
N GLU A 428 18.41 -16.62 -5.60
CA GLU A 428 19.43 -16.60 -6.66
C GLU A 428 18.79 -16.69 -8.05
N VAL A 429 19.11 -15.72 -8.92
CA VAL A 429 18.73 -15.71 -10.33
C VAL A 429 19.99 -15.60 -11.18
N GLU A 430 20.28 -16.61 -12.01
CA GLU A 430 21.46 -16.61 -12.87
C GLU A 430 21.35 -15.61 -14.03
N ALA A 431 20.20 -15.60 -14.71
CA ALA A 431 19.91 -14.73 -15.84
C ALA A 431 18.40 -14.67 -16.11
N VAL A 432 17.94 -13.58 -16.72
CA VAL A 432 16.53 -13.33 -17.04
C VAL A 432 16.28 -13.41 -18.55
N SER A 433 15.16 -14.04 -18.92
CA SER A 433 14.70 -14.13 -20.32
C SER A 433 13.96 -12.86 -20.73
N PHE A 434 14.56 -12.04 -21.58
CA PHE A 434 13.94 -10.82 -22.11
C PHE A 434 12.97 -11.12 -23.25
N PRO A 435 12.03 -10.21 -23.57
CA PRO A 435 11.01 -10.45 -24.61
C PRO A 435 11.58 -10.73 -26.02
N ASN A 436 12.79 -10.28 -26.32
CA ASN A 436 13.49 -10.60 -27.58
C ASN A 436 14.08 -12.03 -27.59
N GLY A 437 14.10 -12.73 -26.44
CA GLY A 437 14.66 -14.05 -26.24
C GLY A 437 16.10 -14.06 -25.73
N ALA A 438 16.72 -12.91 -25.46
CA ALA A 438 18.04 -12.83 -24.85
C ALA A 438 18.01 -13.29 -23.38
N GLN A 439 19.10 -13.93 -22.94
CA GLN A 439 19.37 -14.19 -21.52
C GLN A 439 20.35 -13.12 -21.03
N LEU A 440 19.88 -12.21 -20.18
CA LEU A 440 20.68 -11.09 -19.69
C LEU A 440 20.85 -11.16 -18.16
N SER A 441 21.99 -10.67 -17.68
CA SER A 441 22.39 -10.72 -16.28
C SER A 441 23.41 -9.63 -15.95
N PHE A 442 23.46 -9.21 -14.69
CA PHE A 442 24.54 -8.41 -14.12
C PHE A 442 25.81 -9.22 -13.82
N GLY A 443 25.67 -10.55 -13.74
CA GLY A 443 26.73 -11.49 -13.40
C GLY A 443 26.09 -12.81 -12.95
N GLU A 444 26.92 -13.85 -12.76
CA GLU A 444 26.45 -15.12 -12.19
C GLU A 444 25.96 -14.90 -10.76
N ALA A 445 24.68 -15.20 -10.49
CA ALA A 445 24.02 -15.05 -9.19
C ALA A 445 24.10 -13.64 -8.58
N ASP A 446 24.19 -12.60 -9.42
CA ASP A 446 24.09 -11.22 -8.94
C ASP A 446 22.66 -10.92 -8.46
N GLU A 447 22.53 -10.36 -7.26
CA GLU A 447 21.24 -10.08 -6.61
C GLU A 447 20.34 -9.16 -7.44
N ASN A 448 20.93 -8.29 -8.28
CA ASN A 448 20.19 -7.39 -9.15
C ASN A 448 19.46 -8.10 -10.30
N ASN A 449 19.83 -9.35 -10.59
CA ASN A 449 19.10 -10.15 -11.57
C ASN A 449 17.64 -10.40 -11.13
N LEU A 450 17.37 -10.36 -9.83
CA LEU A 450 16.01 -10.48 -9.30
C LEU A 450 15.13 -9.32 -9.78
N CYS A 451 15.64 -8.08 -9.76
CA CYS A 451 14.92 -6.89 -10.23
C CYS A 451 14.55 -7.01 -11.71
N LEU A 452 15.47 -7.56 -12.54
CA LEU A 452 15.23 -7.77 -13.97
C LEU A 452 14.05 -8.71 -14.24
N ALA A 453 13.72 -9.63 -13.33
CA ALA A 453 12.60 -10.54 -13.51
C ALA A 453 11.26 -9.78 -13.64
N CYS A 454 11.16 -8.57 -13.09
CA CYS A 454 9.99 -7.72 -13.21
C CYS A 454 10.21 -6.50 -14.10
N HIS A 455 11.36 -5.85 -14.03
CA HIS A 455 11.67 -4.60 -14.75
C HIS A 455 12.27 -4.81 -16.17
N GLN A 456 12.01 -5.97 -16.79
CA GLN A 456 12.46 -6.30 -18.16
C GLN A 456 11.53 -5.81 -19.29
N GLY A 457 10.36 -5.26 -18.95
CA GLY A 457 9.29 -5.01 -19.92
C GLY A 457 8.64 -6.30 -20.47
N ARG A 458 7.58 -6.12 -21.26
CA ARG A 458 6.74 -7.20 -21.81
C ARG A 458 6.82 -7.35 -23.33
N GLU A 459 7.32 -6.33 -24.01
CA GLU A 459 7.43 -6.27 -25.48
C GLU A 459 8.85 -5.91 -25.89
N SER A 460 9.17 -6.06 -27.18
CA SER A 460 10.48 -5.73 -27.75
C SER A 460 10.34 -5.46 -29.26
N THR A 461 11.44 -5.07 -29.89
CA THR A 461 11.55 -5.04 -31.36
C THR A 461 11.00 -6.32 -32.02
N VAL A 462 11.26 -7.50 -31.44
CA VAL A 462 10.84 -8.79 -31.98
C VAL A 462 9.32 -8.96 -31.97
N SER A 463 8.65 -8.53 -30.91
CA SER A 463 7.20 -8.68 -30.78
C SER A 463 6.43 -7.64 -31.60
N VAL A 464 6.95 -6.41 -31.71
CA VAL A 464 6.43 -5.39 -32.64
C VAL A 464 6.54 -5.86 -34.09
N ASN A 465 7.70 -6.38 -34.51
CA ASN A 465 7.89 -6.94 -35.85
C ASN A 465 6.95 -8.12 -36.13
N ARG A 466 6.72 -8.99 -35.13
CA ARG A 466 5.76 -10.09 -35.25
C ARG A 466 4.34 -9.59 -35.45
N ALA A 467 3.95 -8.49 -34.80
CA ALA A 467 2.63 -7.89 -34.93
C ALA A 467 2.41 -7.28 -36.32
N ILE A 468 3.44 -6.58 -36.84
CA ILE A 468 3.45 -5.97 -38.17
C ILE A 468 3.37 -7.02 -39.28
N GLY A 469 4.13 -8.11 -39.15
CA GLY A 469 4.17 -9.17 -40.15
C GLY A 469 4.76 -8.70 -41.47
N SER A 470 3.97 -8.73 -42.55
CA SER A 470 4.41 -8.40 -43.91
C SER A 470 3.71 -7.18 -44.51
N LEU A 471 3.08 -6.36 -43.68
CA LEU A 471 2.41 -5.13 -44.12
C LEU A 471 3.43 -4.11 -44.65
N GLY A 472 3.01 -3.32 -45.64
CA GLY A 472 3.79 -2.15 -46.07
C GLY A 472 3.76 -1.03 -45.03
N ASP A 473 4.77 -0.16 -45.02
CA ASP A 473 4.96 0.85 -43.96
C ASP A 473 3.77 1.80 -43.75
N ASP A 474 3.06 2.14 -44.83
CA ASP A 474 1.87 3.00 -44.83
C ASP A 474 0.56 2.22 -45.01
N GLU A 475 0.61 0.88 -44.97
CA GLU A 475 -0.57 0.03 -45.09
C GLU A 475 -1.31 -0.07 -43.75
N VAL A 476 -2.57 0.41 -43.71
CA VAL A 476 -3.42 0.26 -42.52
C VAL A 476 -3.79 -1.21 -42.33
N GLY A 477 -3.38 -1.79 -41.21
CA GLY A 477 -3.64 -3.19 -40.90
C GLY A 477 -4.94 -3.39 -40.14
N GLU A 478 -5.91 -4.10 -40.72
CA GLU A 478 -7.22 -4.37 -40.07
C GLU A 478 -7.14 -5.10 -38.71
N ARG A 479 -6.00 -5.75 -38.42
CA ARG A 479 -5.75 -6.49 -37.18
C ARG A 479 -4.51 -5.97 -36.43
N LEU A 480 -3.90 -4.89 -36.93
CA LEU A 480 -2.75 -4.30 -36.29
C LEU A 480 -3.24 -3.46 -35.11
N GLY A 481 -2.72 -3.76 -33.94
CA GLY A 481 -3.04 -3.06 -32.71
C GLY A 481 -1.76 -2.68 -31.99
N PHE A 482 -1.87 -1.66 -31.16
CA PHE A 482 -0.77 -1.15 -30.37
C PHE A 482 -0.16 -2.22 -29.45
N ARG A 483 1.14 -2.12 -29.20
CA ARG A 483 1.91 -2.99 -28.30
C ARG A 483 2.42 -2.17 -27.14
N ASN A 484 2.19 -2.63 -25.92
CA ASN A 484 2.59 -1.90 -24.73
C ASN A 484 3.83 -2.55 -24.10
N ILE A 485 4.94 -1.81 -24.04
CA ILE A 485 6.18 -2.27 -23.36
C ILE A 485 5.93 -2.65 -21.90
N HIS A 486 4.89 -2.09 -21.29
CA HIS A 486 4.58 -2.16 -19.86
C HIS A 486 5.55 -1.32 -19.02
N TYR A 487 5.06 -0.81 -17.89
CA TYR A 487 5.68 0.24 -17.08
C TYR A 487 7.04 -0.19 -16.48
N PHE A 488 7.93 0.78 -16.25
CA PHE A 488 9.22 0.61 -15.58
C PHE A 488 10.11 -0.47 -16.20
N ALA A 489 10.26 -0.44 -17.53
CA ALA A 489 11.11 -1.36 -18.28
C ALA A 489 12.62 -1.00 -18.21
N ALA A 490 13.07 -0.47 -17.07
CA ALA A 490 14.43 0.03 -16.82
C ALA A 490 15.52 -0.98 -17.19
N GLY A 491 15.30 -2.28 -16.92
CA GLY A 491 16.22 -3.33 -17.31
C GLY A 491 16.41 -3.42 -18.83
N ALA A 492 15.34 -3.24 -19.61
CA ALA A 492 15.45 -3.25 -21.07
C ALA A 492 16.13 -1.98 -21.60
N THR A 493 15.94 -0.84 -20.94
CA THR A 493 16.61 0.42 -21.29
C THR A 493 18.10 0.33 -21.00
N LEU A 494 18.46 -0.08 -19.78
CA LEU A 494 19.84 -0.23 -19.32
C LEU A 494 20.62 -1.18 -20.23
N PHE A 495 20.05 -2.33 -20.60
CA PHE A 495 20.68 -3.29 -21.50
C PHE A 495 20.57 -2.96 -22.99
N GLY A 496 19.88 -1.88 -23.37
CA GLY A 496 19.88 -1.33 -24.73
C GLY A 496 19.71 -2.37 -25.84
N ASN A 497 20.68 -2.40 -26.76
CA ASN A 497 20.71 -3.31 -27.90
C ASN A 497 20.67 -4.81 -27.56
N GLU A 498 21.18 -5.25 -26.41
CA GLU A 498 21.10 -6.64 -26.02
C GLU A 498 19.66 -7.06 -25.67
N ALA A 499 18.88 -6.14 -25.07
CA ALA A 499 17.48 -6.39 -24.71
C ALA A 499 16.49 -6.08 -25.86
N GLN A 500 16.84 -5.11 -26.72
CA GLN A 500 15.99 -4.60 -27.81
C GLN A 500 14.58 -4.22 -27.33
N GLY A 501 14.50 -3.64 -26.12
CA GLY A 501 13.25 -3.20 -25.51
C GLY A 501 12.55 -2.15 -26.37
N ILE A 502 13.29 -1.09 -26.73
CA ILE A 502 12.86 -0.08 -27.70
C ILE A 502 12.86 -0.69 -29.12
N TYR A 503 11.95 -0.25 -29.98
CA TYR A 503 11.94 -0.64 -31.38
C TYR A 503 13.16 -0.07 -32.11
N GLN A 504 13.95 -0.97 -32.68
CA GLN A 504 15.14 -0.65 -33.48
C GLN A 504 14.85 -0.75 -34.98
N TYR A 505 15.21 0.27 -35.74
CA TYR A 505 14.97 0.36 -37.18
C TYR A 505 16.00 -0.42 -37.99
N GLU A 506 15.53 -1.04 -39.09
CA GLU A 506 16.38 -1.84 -39.96
C GLU A 506 17.51 -0.99 -40.57
N GLY A 507 18.75 -1.50 -40.49
CA GLY A 507 19.93 -0.83 -41.03
C GLY A 507 20.51 0.28 -40.14
N LYS A 508 19.93 0.52 -38.97
CA LYS A 508 20.48 1.40 -37.93
C LYS A 508 21.23 0.56 -36.88
N GLU A 509 22.19 1.18 -36.22
CA GLU A 509 22.92 0.62 -35.08
C GLU A 509 22.51 1.38 -33.81
N TYR A 510 22.54 0.68 -32.68
CA TYR A 510 22.05 1.17 -31.39
C TYR A 510 23.04 0.83 -30.28
N ASN A 511 23.09 1.66 -29.25
CA ASN A 511 23.88 1.36 -28.06
C ASN A 511 23.31 0.15 -27.30
N GLY A 512 24.21 -0.74 -26.91
CA GLY A 512 24.02 -1.84 -26.00
C GLY A 512 23.95 -1.39 -24.54
N ARG A 513 24.32 -2.29 -23.63
CA ARG A 513 24.27 -2.03 -22.20
C ARG A 513 25.03 -0.75 -21.85
N TYR A 514 24.34 0.15 -21.16
CA TYR A 514 24.96 1.35 -20.61
C TYR A 514 25.81 0.97 -19.40
N LEU A 515 27.04 1.48 -19.42
CA LEU A 515 27.99 1.42 -18.32
C LEU A 515 28.38 2.86 -18.05
N HIS A 516 28.06 3.36 -16.86
CA HIS A 516 28.16 4.79 -16.53
C HIS A 516 29.62 5.26 -16.57
N ALA A 517 30.45 4.75 -15.66
CA ALA A 517 31.90 4.90 -15.65
C ALA A 517 32.55 3.68 -14.96
N GLU A 518 33.88 3.52 -15.09
CA GLU A 518 34.62 2.35 -14.56
C GLU A 518 34.46 2.18 -13.04
N ASP A 519 34.38 3.29 -12.30
CA ASP A 519 34.21 3.32 -10.85
C ASP A 519 32.80 3.74 -10.40
N ALA A 520 31.85 3.89 -11.34
CA ALA A 520 30.50 4.36 -11.02
C ALA A 520 29.50 3.20 -10.77
N PRO A 521 28.37 3.47 -10.10
CA PRO A 521 27.24 2.56 -10.01
C PRO A 521 26.78 2.04 -11.39
N ASN A 522 26.58 0.72 -11.52
CA ASN A 522 26.25 0.05 -12.79
C ASN A 522 25.19 -1.07 -12.65
N THR A 523 24.55 -1.15 -11.49
CA THR A 523 23.49 -2.11 -11.14
C THR A 523 22.31 -1.40 -10.50
N CYS A 524 21.17 -2.07 -10.37
CA CYS A 524 19.96 -1.47 -9.81
C CYS A 524 20.16 -1.00 -8.35
N SER A 525 20.64 -1.88 -7.47
CA SER A 525 20.80 -1.61 -6.04
C SER A 525 21.99 -0.70 -5.71
N SER A 526 22.92 -0.51 -6.65
CA SER A 526 23.98 0.50 -6.52
C SER A 526 23.47 1.92 -6.76
N CYS A 527 22.35 2.09 -7.49
CA CYS A 527 21.73 3.40 -7.72
C CYS A 527 20.47 3.61 -6.88
N HIS A 528 19.76 2.54 -6.54
CA HIS A 528 18.50 2.59 -5.81
C HIS A 528 18.58 1.87 -4.46
N TYR A 529 17.77 2.31 -3.50
CA TYR A 529 17.43 1.50 -2.36
C TYR A 529 16.38 0.45 -2.78
N PRO A 530 16.65 -0.87 -2.63
CA PRO A 530 15.76 -1.91 -3.18
C PRO A 530 14.33 -1.93 -2.61
N HIS A 531 14.16 -1.44 -1.39
CA HIS A 531 12.89 -1.51 -0.66
C HIS A 531 11.96 -0.35 -1.00
N ASP A 532 12.47 0.88 -0.91
CA ASP A 532 11.70 2.08 -1.18
C ASP A 532 11.83 2.58 -2.64
N GLY A 533 12.77 2.07 -3.42
CA GLY A 533 12.97 2.42 -4.83
C GLY A 533 13.59 3.81 -5.07
N LEU A 534 13.86 4.58 -4.02
CA LEU A 534 14.46 5.90 -4.10
C LEU A 534 15.91 5.81 -4.59
N ILE A 535 16.39 6.91 -5.15
CA ILE A 535 17.76 7.00 -5.66
C ILE A 535 18.69 7.26 -4.48
N ARG A 536 19.87 6.67 -4.51
CA ARG A 536 20.93 6.94 -3.55
C ARG A 536 21.62 8.25 -3.95
N VAL A 537 21.00 9.38 -3.63
CA VAL A 537 21.48 10.73 -3.98
C VAL A 537 22.96 10.94 -3.65
N ASN A 538 23.41 10.47 -2.48
CA ASN A 538 24.81 10.56 -2.06
C ASN A 538 25.80 9.83 -3.00
N GLU A 539 25.38 8.80 -3.73
CA GLU A 539 26.22 8.12 -4.73
C GLU A 539 26.37 8.96 -6.01
N CYS A 540 25.43 9.89 -6.26
CA CYS A 540 25.48 10.83 -7.38
C CYS A 540 26.32 12.07 -7.04
N GLU A 541 26.18 12.62 -5.83
CA GLU A 541 26.87 13.84 -5.35
C GLU A 541 28.39 13.76 -5.55
N ASP A 542 28.99 12.57 -5.41
CA ASP A 542 30.44 12.34 -5.57
C ASP A 542 31.00 12.78 -6.94
N CYS A 543 30.18 12.80 -7.98
CA CYS A 543 30.56 13.21 -9.34
C CYS A 543 29.67 14.30 -9.94
N HIS A 544 28.48 14.49 -9.38
CA HIS A 544 27.48 15.47 -9.80
C HIS A 544 27.21 16.42 -8.64
N ASP A 545 28.11 17.39 -8.44
CA ASP A 545 28.10 18.35 -7.32
C ASP A 545 26.79 19.17 -7.16
N GLU A 546 25.90 19.14 -8.17
CA GLU A 546 24.60 19.84 -8.17
C GLU A 546 23.45 18.99 -7.61
N VAL A 547 23.71 17.72 -7.27
CA VAL A 547 22.71 16.76 -6.81
C VAL A 547 22.72 16.70 -5.28
N GLU A 548 21.74 17.34 -4.64
CA GLU A 548 21.59 17.36 -3.17
C GLU A 548 20.31 16.64 -2.72
N GLU A 549 19.28 16.61 -3.58
CA GLU A 549 17.97 16.01 -3.30
C GLU A 549 17.50 15.09 -4.45
N GLN A 550 16.38 14.40 -4.24
CA GLN A 550 15.86 13.39 -5.18
C GLN A 550 15.51 13.98 -6.54
N GLU A 551 15.03 15.21 -6.58
CA GLU A 551 14.59 15.93 -7.77
C GLU A 551 15.78 16.42 -8.61
N ASP A 552 16.94 16.65 -8.00
CA ASP A 552 18.10 17.23 -8.67
C ASP A 552 18.71 16.31 -9.73
N VAL A 553 18.44 15.00 -9.64
CA VAL A 553 18.92 14.00 -10.61
C VAL A 553 18.43 14.31 -12.04
N LEU A 554 17.30 14.99 -12.19
CA LEU A 554 16.76 15.41 -13.48
C LEU A 554 17.59 16.50 -14.15
N PHE A 555 18.35 17.26 -13.35
CA PHE A 555 19.21 18.35 -13.85
C PHE A 555 20.61 17.86 -14.22
N ILE A 556 20.91 16.57 -14.06
CA ILE A 556 22.24 16.03 -14.33
C ILE A 556 22.64 16.23 -15.80
N ARG A 557 23.75 16.95 -15.99
CA ARG A 557 24.57 16.92 -17.20
C ARG A 557 26.04 16.96 -16.84
N MET A 558 26.85 16.17 -17.54
CA MET A 558 28.30 16.33 -17.47
C MET A 558 28.68 17.57 -18.26
N LEU A 559 29.02 18.66 -17.57
CA LEU A 559 29.47 19.92 -18.19
C LEU A 559 30.99 19.97 -18.38
N ASP A 560 31.73 19.26 -17.53
CA ASP A 560 33.19 19.27 -17.52
C ASP A 560 33.80 18.16 -18.39
N ASP A 561 34.89 18.51 -19.09
CA ASP A 561 35.74 17.60 -19.87
C ASP A 561 35.02 16.77 -20.97
N VAL A 562 33.84 17.21 -21.42
CA VAL A 562 33.09 16.62 -22.54
C VAL A 562 32.73 17.65 -23.61
N GLU A 563 32.52 17.18 -24.84
CA GLU A 563 31.90 17.99 -25.89
C GLU A 563 30.39 17.97 -25.67
N LEU A 564 29.83 19.13 -25.36
CA LEU A 564 28.39 19.34 -25.27
C LEU A 564 27.75 19.23 -26.65
N ILE A 565 26.61 18.55 -26.72
CA ILE A 565 25.91 18.24 -27.95
C ILE A 565 24.44 18.58 -27.72
N ASP A 566 23.92 19.49 -28.52
CA ASP A 566 22.50 19.74 -28.75
C ASP A 566 21.93 18.54 -29.55
N TYR A 567 21.27 17.61 -28.86
CA TYR A 567 20.70 16.40 -29.45
C TYR A 567 19.31 16.65 -30.03
N ASP A 568 18.49 17.44 -29.35
CA ASP A 568 17.11 17.76 -29.73
C ASP A 568 16.99 18.85 -30.83
N GLY A 569 18.06 19.60 -31.07
CA GLY A 569 18.19 20.64 -32.10
C GLY A 569 17.55 21.97 -31.73
N ASP A 570 17.30 22.27 -30.45
CA ASP A 570 16.63 23.50 -29.99
C ASP A 570 17.58 24.71 -29.88
N GLY A 571 18.90 24.44 -29.89
CA GLY A 571 19.98 25.41 -29.83
C GLY A 571 20.58 25.65 -28.44
N ASP A 572 20.18 24.87 -27.42
CA ASP A 572 20.79 24.80 -26.10
C ASP A 572 21.58 23.50 -25.96
N ASP A 573 22.91 23.59 -25.83
CA ASP A 573 23.77 22.43 -25.58
C ASP A 573 24.18 22.30 -24.11
N GLU A 574 23.68 23.16 -23.22
CA GLU A 574 23.99 23.18 -21.79
C GLU A 574 22.85 22.61 -20.92
N GLU A 575 21.64 22.43 -21.46
CA GLU A 575 20.48 21.91 -20.74
C GLU A 575 20.63 20.45 -20.26
N PRO A 576 19.96 20.01 -19.19
CA PRO A 576 20.01 18.62 -18.70
C PRO A 576 19.70 17.55 -19.76
N ILE A 577 20.23 16.33 -19.56
CA ILE A 577 19.94 15.21 -20.48
C ILE A 577 18.45 14.84 -20.49
N ASN A 578 17.75 15.06 -19.38
CA ASN A 578 16.31 14.88 -19.30
C ASN A 578 15.56 15.84 -20.26
N ASP A 579 16.01 17.09 -20.37
CA ASP A 579 15.33 18.10 -21.17
C ASP A 579 15.50 17.81 -22.67
N GLU A 580 16.69 17.36 -23.09
CA GLU A 580 16.95 16.85 -24.44
C GLU A 580 15.97 15.72 -24.83
N LEU A 581 15.72 14.79 -23.89
CA LEU A 581 14.77 13.70 -24.10
C LEU A 581 13.34 14.22 -24.22
N VAL A 582 12.89 15.08 -23.30
CA VAL A 582 11.54 15.65 -23.29
C VAL A 582 11.24 16.37 -24.61
N THR A 583 12.14 17.22 -25.09
CA THR A 583 11.93 17.93 -26.36
C THR A 583 11.92 16.98 -27.55
N MET A 584 12.76 15.94 -27.57
CA MET A 584 12.71 14.90 -28.61
C MET A 584 11.39 14.11 -28.56
N GLU A 585 10.84 13.85 -27.39
CA GLU A 585 9.53 13.21 -27.21
C GLU A 585 8.40 14.09 -27.74
N GLU A 586 8.41 15.39 -27.44
CA GLU A 586 7.46 16.36 -27.98
C GLU A 586 7.52 16.40 -29.51
N ALA A 587 8.73 16.44 -30.08
CA ALA A 587 8.95 16.40 -31.52
C ALA A 587 8.41 15.10 -32.15
N LEU A 588 8.60 13.95 -31.48
CA LEU A 588 8.05 12.68 -31.91
C LEU A 588 6.52 12.67 -31.84
N MET A 589 5.91 13.16 -30.77
CA MET A 589 4.45 13.24 -30.65
C MET A 589 3.85 14.10 -31.78
N ALA A 590 4.46 15.25 -32.07
CA ALA A 590 4.04 16.12 -33.17
C ALA A 590 4.18 15.40 -34.54
N ALA A 591 5.28 14.67 -34.75
CA ALA A 591 5.50 13.90 -35.97
C ALA A 591 4.49 12.75 -36.12
N LEU A 592 4.13 12.06 -35.03
CA LEU A 592 3.10 11.03 -34.99
C LEU A 592 1.72 11.59 -35.37
N GLN A 593 1.32 12.70 -34.76
CA GLN A 593 0.06 13.41 -35.08
C GLN A 593 0.00 13.81 -36.56
N ALA A 594 1.09 14.40 -37.07
CA ALA A 594 1.18 14.81 -38.46
C ALA A 594 1.12 13.62 -39.41
N TYR A 595 1.80 12.52 -39.11
CA TYR A 595 1.75 11.31 -39.93
C TYR A 595 0.34 10.70 -39.93
N ALA A 596 -0.29 10.57 -38.76
CA ALA A 596 -1.63 10.00 -38.65
C ALA A 596 -2.67 10.85 -39.40
N ALA A 597 -2.63 12.18 -39.26
CA ALA A 597 -3.54 13.08 -39.95
C ALA A 597 -3.30 13.12 -41.48
N ASN A 598 -2.05 13.20 -41.93
CA ASN A 598 -1.73 13.47 -43.34
C ASN A 598 -1.58 12.21 -44.20
N THR A 599 -1.12 11.10 -43.62
CA THR A 599 -0.89 9.84 -44.33
C THR A 599 -2.10 8.91 -44.21
N ILE A 600 -2.66 8.80 -43.00
CA ILE A 600 -3.76 7.86 -42.71
C ILE A 600 -5.13 8.55 -42.84
N GLY A 601 -5.20 9.83 -42.48
CA GLY A 601 -6.46 10.60 -42.47
C GLY A 601 -7.27 10.46 -41.18
N THR A 602 -6.64 9.99 -40.08
CA THR A 602 -7.27 9.87 -38.76
C THR A 602 -6.31 10.47 -37.73
N GLY A 603 -6.74 11.50 -36.99
CA GLY A 603 -5.93 12.11 -35.93
C GLY A 603 -5.72 11.14 -34.77
N ILE A 604 -4.63 11.33 -34.03
CA ILE A 604 -4.25 10.49 -32.89
C ILE A 604 -3.77 11.37 -31.73
N TYR A 605 -4.13 11.01 -30.51
CA TYR A 605 -3.48 11.53 -29.31
C TYR A 605 -3.13 10.39 -28.35
N TYR A 606 -2.22 10.68 -27.42
CA TYR A 606 -1.77 9.76 -26.38
C TYR A 606 -2.27 10.20 -25.01
N ASP A 607 -2.70 9.23 -24.21
CA ASP A 607 -3.00 9.41 -22.79
C ASP A 607 -2.29 8.30 -22.00
N SER A 608 -1.34 8.69 -21.15
CA SER A 608 -0.53 7.76 -20.36
C SER A 608 -1.32 7.05 -19.25
N HIS A 609 -2.50 7.57 -18.89
CA HIS A 609 -3.35 7.14 -17.77
C HIS A 609 -4.63 6.43 -18.20
N ALA A 610 -5.03 6.51 -19.48
CA ALA A 610 -6.24 5.86 -19.97
C ALA A 610 -5.92 4.72 -20.95
N TYR A 611 -6.34 3.49 -20.65
CA TYR A 611 -6.29 2.39 -21.62
C TYR A 611 -7.32 2.61 -22.75
N PRO A 612 -6.98 2.43 -24.05
CA PRO A 612 -5.80 1.74 -24.60
C PRO A 612 -4.62 2.65 -24.99
N TYR A 613 -4.46 3.78 -24.31
CA TYR A 613 -3.41 4.80 -24.41
C TYR A 613 -3.45 5.67 -25.65
N TRP A 614 -3.96 5.14 -26.76
CA TRP A 614 -4.03 5.85 -28.03
C TRP A 614 -5.47 5.95 -28.50
N PHE A 615 -5.89 7.18 -28.77
CA PHE A 615 -7.27 7.53 -29.05
C PHE A 615 -7.37 8.37 -30.32
N VAL A 616 -8.57 8.41 -30.89
CA VAL A 616 -8.87 9.23 -32.05
C VAL A 616 -8.97 10.70 -31.60
N ASP A 617 -8.06 11.52 -32.11
CA ASP A 617 -8.16 12.97 -32.06
C ASP A 617 -9.09 13.43 -33.19
N ALA A 618 -10.37 13.61 -32.87
CA ALA A 618 -11.41 13.88 -33.86
C ALA A 618 -11.39 15.35 -34.30
N ASN A 619 -10.92 16.24 -33.43
CA ASN A 619 -10.91 17.68 -33.68
C ASN A 619 -9.56 18.20 -34.21
N GLY A 620 -8.49 17.40 -34.10
CA GLY A 620 -7.18 17.66 -34.68
C GLY A 620 -6.32 18.61 -33.84
N ASN A 621 -6.52 18.69 -32.52
CA ASN A 621 -5.74 19.55 -31.63
C ASN A 621 -4.60 18.82 -30.91
N GLY A 622 -4.51 17.50 -31.06
CA GLY A 622 -3.45 16.68 -30.50
C GLY A 622 -3.56 16.35 -29.01
N VAL A 623 -4.67 16.70 -28.36
CA VAL A 623 -4.89 16.45 -26.92
C VAL A 623 -6.23 15.77 -26.69
N GLY A 624 -6.38 15.05 -25.57
CA GLY A 624 -7.64 14.38 -25.25
C GLY A 624 -8.70 15.36 -24.74
N ASP A 625 -9.81 15.47 -25.47
CA ASP A 625 -10.96 16.31 -25.08
C ASP A 625 -12.18 15.50 -24.60
N GLU A 626 -13.10 16.17 -23.91
CA GLU A 626 -14.38 15.58 -23.50
C GLU A 626 -15.16 15.05 -24.72
N GLY A 627 -15.38 13.74 -24.75
CA GLY A 627 -16.07 13.05 -25.84
C GLY A 627 -15.15 12.32 -26.82
N GLU A 628 -13.84 12.55 -26.76
CA GLU A 628 -12.84 11.78 -27.50
C GLU A 628 -12.40 10.59 -26.66
N SER A 629 -13.12 9.47 -26.80
CA SER A 629 -12.81 8.21 -26.08
C SER A 629 -12.71 7.01 -27.01
N ASP A 630 -12.84 7.25 -28.32
CA ASP A 630 -12.74 6.23 -29.33
C ASP A 630 -11.28 5.79 -29.46
N ARG A 631 -11.05 4.49 -29.27
CA ARG A 631 -9.71 3.89 -29.45
C ARG A 631 -9.17 4.12 -30.85
N PHE A 632 -7.86 4.34 -30.97
CA PHE A 632 -7.22 4.42 -32.27
C PHE A 632 -7.04 3.02 -32.89
N GLU A 633 -7.64 2.77 -34.06
CA GLU A 633 -7.58 1.48 -34.76
C GLU A 633 -6.78 1.50 -36.07
N SER A 634 -6.54 2.68 -36.65
CA SER A 634 -5.99 2.84 -37.99
C SER A 634 -4.46 2.69 -38.03
N TRP A 635 -3.89 1.67 -37.39
CA TRP A 635 -2.45 1.48 -37.28
C TRP A 635 -1.80 1.08 -38.61
N THR A 636 -0.71 1.77 -38.96
CA THR A 636 0.28 1.33 -39.97
C THR A 636 1.55 0.85 -39.28
N PRO A 637 2.41 0.05 -39.94
CA PRO A 637 3.70 -0.33 -39.38
C PRO A 637 4.60 0.85 -39.01
N ALA A 638 4.68 1.91 -39.82
CA ALA A 638 5.49 3.09 -39.50
C ALA A 638 4.98 3.79 -38.24
N LEU A 639 3.67 4.04 -38.15
CA LEU A 639 3.07 4.67 -36.98
C LEU A 639 3.25 3.81 -35.73
N LEU A 640 3.03 2.49 -35.82
CA LEU A 640 3.15 1.59 -34.68
C LEU A 640 4.56 1.58 -34.08
N ARG A 641 5.61 1.57 -34.93
CA ARG A 641 7.01 1.56 -34.45
C ARG A 641 7.36 2.85 -33.72
N ALA A 642 6.99 3.99 -34.30
CA ALA A 642 7.25 5.28 -33.72
C ALA A 642 6.41 5.53 -32.45
N ALA A 643 5.13 5.16 -32.44
CA ALA A 643 4.25 5.25 -31.27
C ALA A 643 4.70 4.30 -30.14
N TYR A 644 5.23 3.12 -30.49
CA TYR A 644 5.82 2.21 -29.52
C TYR A 644 7.02 2.85 -28.82
N ASN A 645 7.93 3.47 -29.58
CA ASN A 645 9.09 4.16 -29.02
C ASN A 645 8.71 5.39 -28.19
N TYR A 646 7.70 6.15 -28.61
CA TYR A 646 7.15 7.25 -27.81
C TYR A 646 6.58 6.75 -26.48
N GLN A 647 5.73 5.72 -26.49
CA GLN A 647 5.26 5.16 -25.22
C GLN A 647 6.43 4.61 -24.39
N TYR A 648 7.43 4.01 -25.02
CA TYR A 648 8.55 3.42 -24.30
C TYR A 648 9.26 4.46 -23.43
N SER A 649 9.66 5.61 -24.00
CA SER A 649 10.36 6.66 -23.25
C SER A 649 9.46 7.22 -22.13
N GLN A 650 8.16 7.37 -22.40
CA GLN A 650 7.15 7.76 -21.40
C GLN A 650 6.92 6.74 -20.27
N LYS A 651 7.42 5.51 -20.38
CA LYS A 651 7.19 4.42 -19.41
C LYS A 651 8.44 3.99 -18.66
N ASP A 652 9.58 4.63 -18.92
CA ASP A 652 10.79 4.54 -18.12
C ASP A 652 11.20 5.94 -17.64
N PRO A 653 10.73 6.39 -16.46
CA PRO A 653 11.00 7.75 -15.99
C PRO A 653 12.48 8.00 -15.63
N GLY A 654 13.32 6.96 -15.63
CA GLY A 654 14.76 7.06 -15.42
C GLY A 654 15.58 6.93 -16.70
N ASP A 655 14.96 7.02 -17.88
CA ASP A 655 15.64 6.78 -19.17
C ASP A 655 16.83 7.71 -19.43
N PHE A 656 16.78 8.94 -18.90
CA PHE A 656 17.88 9.92 -18.86
C PHE A 656 19.14 9.39 -18.16
N ALA A 657 19.00 8.47 -17.19
CA ALA A 657 20.10 7.88 -16.44
C ALA A 657 20.40 6.42 -16.86
N HIS A 658 19.36 5.65 -17.21
CA HIS A 658 19.49 4.23 -17.52
C HIS A 658 20.25 3.98 -18.83
N ASN A 659 19.91 4.69 -19.92
CA ASN A 659 20.62 4.60 -21.21
C ASN A 659 20.19 5.73 -22.17
N PRO A 660 20.48 7.00 -21.84
CA PRO A 660 19.92 8.16 -22.53
C PRO A 660 20.24 8.16 -24.04
N LYS A 661 21.48 7.78 -24.39
CA LYS A 661 21.92 7.74 -25.80
C LYS A 661 21.19 6.68 -26.61
N TYR A 662 20.86 5.53 -26.02
CA TYR A 662 20.06 4.50 -26.70
C TYR A 662 18.64 4.98 -26.98
N VAL A 663 18.03 5.66 -26.01
CA VAL A 663 16.67 6.20 -26.11
C VAL A 663 16.61 7.31 -27.17
N MET A 664 17.50 8.30 -27.09
CA MET A 664 17.62 9.37 -28.09
C MET A 664 17.87 8.84 -29.50
N GLN A 665 18.70 7.79 -29.68
CA GLN A 665 18.89 7.16 -31.00
C GLN A 665 17.57 6.65 -31.60
N ALA A 666 16.71 6.07 -30.77
CA ALA A 666 15.43 5.54 -31.20
C ALA A 666 14.36 6.63 -31.37
N LEU A 667 14.35 7.68 -30.55
CA LEU A 667 13.49 8.86 -30.75
C LEU A 667 13.83 9.53 -32.09
N TYR A 668 15.12 9.82 -32.33
CA TYR A 668 15.59 10.38 -33.60
C TYR A 668 15.13 9.55 -34.81
N ASP A 669 15.40 8.24 -34.78
CA ASP A 669 15.04 7.36 -35.90
C ASP A 669 13.51 7.23 -36.07
N SER A 670 12.74 7.37 -34.98
CA SER A 670 11.28 7.35 -35.04
C SER A 670 10.71 8.61 -35.67
N ILE A 671 11.24 9.78 -35.31
CA ILE A 671 10.89 11.07 -35.92
C ILE A 671 11.17 11.01 -37.42
N GLU A 672 12.37 10.56 -37.81
CA GLU A 672 12.76 10.39 -39.22
C GLU A 672 11.81 9.43 -39.95
N ALA A 673 11.48 8.28 -39.34
CA ALA A 673 10.68 7.24 -39.96
C ALA A 673 9.23 7.66 -40.27
N VAL A 674 8.64 8.56 -39.47
CA VAL A 674 7.30 9.10 -39.72
C VAL A 674 7.33 10.47 -40.43
N GLY A 675 8.51 10.89 -40.90
CA GLY A 675 8.68 12.08 -41.74
C GLY A 675 8.77 13.41 -40.98
N GLY A 676 9.07 13.37 -39.68
CA GLY A 676 9.43 14.54 -38.89
C GLY A 676 10.78 15.14 -39.31
N ASP A 677 11.02 16.39 -38.94
CA ASP A 677 12.27 17.09 -39.27
C ASP A 677 13.33 16.84 -38.19
N VAL A 678 14.41 16.17 -38.60
CA VAL A 678 15.58 15.88 -37.75
C VAL A 678 16.83 16.64 -38.21
N SER A 679 16.66 17.66 -39.04
CA SER A 679 17.78 18.36 -39.68
C SER A 679 18.59 19.25 -38.73
N THR A 680 18.00 19.66 -37.61
CA THR A 680 18.66 20.38 -36.51
C THR A 680 19.12 19.45 -35.40
N MET A 681 18.48 18.29 -35.24
CA MET A 681 18.82 17.28 -34.24
C MET A 681 20.15 16.59 -34.51
N THR A 682 20.82 16.20 -33.43
CA THR A 682 22.02 15.35 -33.49
C THR A 682 21.68 13.94 -33.02
N ARG A 683 21.81 12.92 -33.89
CA ARG A 683 21.68 11.53 -33.47
C ARG A 683 22.92 11.10 -32.66
N PRO A 684 22.78 10.57 -31.42
CA PRO A 684 23.94 10.12 -30.64
C PRO A 684 24.76 9.03 -31.35
N PRO A 685 26.10 9.05 -31.23
CA PRO A 685 26.95 8.02 -31.80
C PRO A 685 26.76 6.68 -31.09
N VAL A 686 27.00 5.59 -31.83
CA VAL A 686 27.04 4.24 -31.26
C VAL A 686 28.44 4.00 -30.70
N THR A 687 28.57 3.89 -29.39
CA THR A 687 29.86 3.75 -28.68
C THR A 687 30.07 2.35 -28.12
N ASN A 688 28.98 1.61 -27.89
CA ASN A 688 29.00 0.22 -27.47
C ASN A 688 27.88 -0.52 -28.24
N PRO A 689 28.14 -1.08 -29.43
CA PRO A 689 27.11 -1.67 -30.29
C PRO A 689 26.58 -3.03 -29.80
#